data_AF-A0A078AJT3-F1
#
_entry.id   AF-A0A078AJT3-F1
#
_cell.length_a   1.000
_cell.length_b   1.000
_cell.length_c   1.000
_cell.angle_alpha   90.00
_cell.angle_beta   90.00
_cell.angle_gamma   90.00
#
_symmetry.space_group_name_H-M   'P 1'
#
loop_
_entity.id
_entity.type
_entity.pdbx_description
1 polymer ?
#
loop_
_entity_poly.entity_id
_entity_poly.type
_entity_poly.pdbx_seq_one_letter_code
_entity_poly.pdbx_strand_id
1 'polypeptide(L)'
;MTTTGCAKFSDLLKDVQFSTVIVEEAAEVFEGHILGTLSQQTDQLILIGDHQQLRPSPAVYELEKKYNLSMSMFERLVKNEHQYCTLNNQRRMRPEISKMIKFLYPNLQDDIRVQGYPDICGLNKNLFFFNHKQLEKQDDGLMSKLNVFEAEMIEKFVNYLLRQNYKHSQITVLTLYQAQSGYIKKLFKQKNSPLDPIQYVKVVTVDNYQGEENDIIILSLVRSNLQNNIGYLKVNNRVNVALSRAKLGMYIFGNSECILKCIQKSVDSYEYLWGEVILYLKDQGYFGDSLMLCCNFHNNITEVRTVNDFQKVPEGGCLEVCNARMDCGHQCTRVCHYFKQSSSDPSGHKKVQCNKTCDRVNPCGHSCQNECYKCKDQLQKCLEEIEIQMEPCGHVNKFACYWRQNAKCQYDCEKVKPCGHKCNKKCYYDCSEDTCDQYIEKRLPSCGHNIEVKCQIDPKVFETTDQFGCYKDCSGILDCGHPCPEKCGACQKKKFHAQFPVSNNAISNACILSVLNKNVETYASFVQKNAIQVVYIQNVPKNAVNNVIEFYAMRYAKKIYHVGINALEFAGSNVPKFVESAIQVMRFIFQNREESKQSLSQNETILKFYQCPKCKTNVIKCTRYQNRINVVFQSMLEMKKYVQQKKETIQIARDDLFSGIKDLIGETQKDFDQNLIIILNPIFLEWATLKHQLRNVQSTFELERKFKLIKCLVTFGKQMRIRRIDYNDTESIAYQTCQNLFQLILKKKFVISNTDYQEIMTYALSLRF
;
A
#
# COMPACT_ATOMS: atom_id res chain seq x y z
N MET A 1 -28.49 0.87 -16.52
CA MET A 1 -28.29 2.33 -16.58
C MET A 1 -28.75 2.89 -15.24
N THR A 2 -28.00 3.79 -14.60
CA THR A 2 -28.45 4.37 -13.32
C THR A 2 -29.48 5.47 -13.56
N THR A 3 -30.37 5.71 -12.61
CA THR A 3 -31.42 6.74 -12.74
C THR A 3 -30.84 8.16 -12.87
N THR A 4 -29.70 8.44 -12.23
CA THR A 4 -28.91 9.66 -12.44
C THR A 4 -28.37 9.76 -13.87
N GLY A 5 -27.95 8.63 -14.45
CA GLY A 5 -27.56 8.55 -15.85
C GLY A 5 -28.74 8.84 -16.77
N CYS A 6 -29.91 8.29 -16.47
CA CYS A 6 -31.12 8.56 -17.25
C CYS A 6 -31.50 10.04 -17.22
N ALA A 7 -31.49 10.66 -16.04
CA ALA A 7 -31.76 12.09 -15.91
C ALA A 7 -30.78 12.94 -16.73
N LYS A 8 -29.48 12.58 -16.72
CA LYS A 8 -28.43 13.26 -17.47
C LYS A 8 -28.56 13.13 -19.00
N PHE A 9 -29.06 12.00 -19.48
CA PHE A 9 -29.22 11.71 -20.91
C PHE A 9 -30.70 11.69 -21.34
N SER A 10 -31.54 12.46 -20.65
CA SER A 10 -33.00 12.43 -20.84
C SER A 10 -33.41 12.75 -22.27
N ASP A 11 -32.72 13.65 -22.98
CA ASP A 11 -33.01 13.96 -24.38
C ASP A 11 -32.75 12.76 -25.30
N LEU A 12 -31.62 12.06 -25.12
CA LEU A 12 -31.32 10.83 -25.87
C LEU A 12 -32.33 9.72 -25.56
N LEU A 13 -32.78 9.60 -24.31
CA LEU A 13 -33.77 8.60 -23.92
C LEU A 13 -35.16 8.90 -24.49
N LYS A 14 -35.52 10.18 -24.61
CA LYS A 14 -36.75 10.61 -25.30
C LYS A 14 -36.70 10.24 -26.78
N ASP A 15 -35.53 10.29 -27.44
CA ASP A 15 -35.44 9.88 -28.84
C ASP A 15 -35.64 8.37 -29.04
N VAL A 16 -35.28 7.54 -28.06
CA VAL A 16 -35.39 6.08 -28.15
C VAL A 16 -36.83 5.58 -27.94
N GLN A 17 -37.68 6.34 -27.23
CA GLN A 17 -39.11 6.03 -27.03
C GLN A 17 -39.37 4.62 -26.50
N PHE A 18 -38.97 4.34 -25.26
CA PHE A 18 -39.16 3.02 -24.65
C PHE A 18 -40.63 2.74 -24.31
N SER A 19 -41.16 1.60 -24.77
CA SER A 19 -42.51 1.13 -24.44
C SER A 19 -42.64 0.55 -23.02
N THR A 20 -41.58 -0.09 -22.53
CA THR A 20 -41.57 -0.70 -21.19
C THR A 20 -40.37 -0.24 -20.38
N VAL A 21 -40.61 0.19 -19.15
CA VAL A 21 -39.57 0.64 -18.20
C VAL A 21 -39.66 -0.21 -16.94
N ILE A 22 -38.53 -0.82 -16.56
CA ILE A 22 -38.39 -1.59 -15.31
C ILE A 22 -37.41 -0.86 -14.40
N VAL A 23 -37.84 -0.57 -13.18
CA VAL A 23 -37.02 0.11 -12.16
C VAL A 23 -36.83 -0.83 -10.98
N GLU A 24 -35.59 -1.27 -10.77
CA GLU A 24 -35.17 -2.01 -9.58
C GLU A 24 -34.78 -1.04 -8.46
N GLU A 25 -34.97 -1.45 -7.19
CA GLU A 25 -34.79 -0.62 -6.00
C GLU A 25 -35.60 0.69 -6.06
N ALA A 26 -36.80 0.64 -6.65
CA ALA A 26 -37.64 1.82 -6.92
C ALA A 26 -38.00 2.62 -5.66
N ALA A 27 -37.96 1.98 -4.49
CA ALA A 27 -38.17 2.63 -3.20
C ALA A 27 -37.04 3.60 -2.80
N GLU A 28 -35.83 3.41 -3.32
CA GLU A 28 -34.64 4.24 -3.06
C GLU A 28 -34.44 5.33 -4.13
N VAL A 29 -35.30 5.38 -5.15
CA VAL A 29 -35.17 6.31 -6.27
C VAL A 29 -36.08 7.52 -6.07
N PHE A 30 -35.53 8.73 -6.29
CA PHE A 30 -36.33 9.95 -6.33
C PHE A 30 -37.41 9.86 -7.40
N GLU A 31 -38.63 10.25 -7.05
CA GLU A 31 -39.76 10.27 -7.98
C GLU A 31 -39.44 11.04 -9.28
N GLY A 32 -38.80 12.21 -9.16
CA GLY A 32 -38.41 13.02 -10.32
C GLY A 32 -37.44 12.30 -11.26
N HIS A 33 -36.59 11.42 -10.74
CA HIS A 33 -35.70 10.62 -11.59
C HIS A 33 -36.47 9.57 -12.39
N ILE A 34 -37.49 8.94 -11.79
CA ILE A 34 -38.36 7.98 -12.49
C ILE A 34 -39.12 8.71 -13.60
N LEU A 35 -39.75 9.85 -13.30
CA LEU A 35 -40.48 10.66 -14.28
C LEU A 35 -39.59 11.07 -15.47
N GLY A 36 -38.34 11.45 -15.19
CA GLY A 36 -37.38 11.80 -16.24
C GLY A 36 -36.95 10.62 -17.13
N THR A 37 -37.22 9.37 -16.74
CA THR A 37 -36.94 8.18 -17.55
C THR A 37 -38.10 7.77 -18.46
N LEU A 38 -39.31 8.27 -18.22
CA LEU A 38 -40.50 7.92 -18.99
C LEU A 38 -40.54 8.72 -20.30
N SER A 39 -40.98 8.07 -21.36
CA SER A 39 -41.21 8.68 -22.67
C SER A 39 -42.71 8.75 -22.99
N GLN A 40 -43.09 9.50 -24.02
CA GLN A 40 -44.49 9.56 -24.45
C GLN A 40 -45.03 8.20 -24.92
N GLN A 41 -44.15 7.29 -25.37
CA GLN A 41 -44.51 5.93 -25.78
C GLN A 41 -44.44 4.90 -24.65
N THR A 42 -44.18 5.29 -23.41
CA THR A 42 -44.10 4.32 -22.31
C THR A 42 -45.50 3.82 -21.92
N ASP A 43 -45.83 2.61 -22.38
CA ASP A 43 -47.08 1.91 -22.11
C ASP A 43 -47.08 1.17 -20.76
N GLN A 44 -45.90 0.70 -20.32
CA GLN A 44 -45.76 -0.13 -19.12
C GLN A 44 -44.61 0.31 -18.22
N LEU A 45 -44.92 0.59 -16.96
CA LEU A 45 -43.95 0.89 -15.90
C LEU A 45 -44.01 -0.19 -14.81
N ILE A 46 -42.89 -0.87 -14.57
CA ILE A 46 -42.74 -1.91 -13.56
C ILE A 46 -41.79 -1.39 -12.49
N LEU A 47 -42.29 -1.22 -11.26
CA LEU A 47 -41.51 -0.76 -10.13
C LEU A 47 -41.28 -1.93 -9.16
N ILE A 48 -40.03 -2.28 -8.93
CA ILE A 48 -39.61 -3.32 -7.99
C ILE A 48 -38.84 -2.63 -6.86
N GLY A 49 -39.33 -2.76 -5.64
CA GLY A 49 -38.69 -2.13 -4.48
C GLY A 49 -39.35 -2.51 -3.17
N ASP A 50 -38.82 -1.96 -2.08
CA ASP A 50 -39.29 -2.21 -0.73
C ASP A 50 -39.41 -0.88 0.04
N HIS A 51 -40.65 -0.43 0.25
CA HIS A 51 -40.97 0.84 0.91
C HIS A 51 -40.63 0.86 2.40
N GLN A 52 -40.31 -0.31 2.99
CA GLN A 52 -39.87 -0.48 4.37
C GLN A 52 -38.33 -0.55 4.47
N GLN A 53 -37.59 -0.48 3.35
CA GLN A 53 -36.13 -0.30 3.29
C GLN A 53 -35.76 1.17 2.97
N LEU A 54 -34.51 1.46 2.58
CA LEU A 54 -34.05 2.84 2.45
C LEU A 54 -34.85 3.64 1.41
N ARG A 55 -34.95 4.93 1.71
CA ARG A 55 -35.56 5.97 0.88
C ARG A 55 -34.48 6.77 0.16
N PRO A 56 -34.81 7.45 -0.95
CA PRO A 56 -33.90 8.42 -1.54
C PRO A 56 -33.51 9.50 -0.52
N SER A 57 -32.22 9.79 -0.43
CA SER A 57 -31.67 10.77 0.52
C SER A 57 -31.34 12.09 -0.18
N PRO A 58 -32.12 13.18 0.01
CA PRO A 58 -31.79 14.47 -0.57
C PRO A 58 -30.55 15.07 0.09
N ALA A 59 -29.75 15.81 -0.69
CA ALA A 59 -28.55 16.48 -0.17
C ALA A 59 -28.90 17.60 0.84
N VAL A 60 -30.10 18.18 0.74
CA VAL A 60 -30.59 19.23 1.62
C VAL A 60 -31.62 18.65 2.57
N TYR A 61 -31.29 18.60 3.86
CA TYR A 61 -32.13 18.02 4.92
C TYR A 61 -33.50 18.70 5.02
N GLU A 62 -33.58 20.01 4.81
CA GLU A 62 -34.86 20.74 4.85
C GLU A 62 -35.84 20.26 3.77
N LEU A 63 -35.34 19.83 2.60
CA LEU A 63 -36.19 19.31 1.53
C LEU A 63 -36.83 17.98 1.89
N GLU A 64 -36.12 17.15 2.67
CA GLU A 64 -36.70 15.94 3.26
C GLU A 64 -37.81 16.29 4.24
N LYS A 65 -37.53 17.17 5.21
CA LYS A 65 -38.43 17.40 6.35
C LYS A 65 -39.64 18.26 6.04
N LYS A 66 -39.48 19.28 5.20
CA LYS A 66 -40.55 20.23 4.90
C LYS A 66 -41.40 19.81 3.69
N TYR A 67 -40.78 19.17 2.69
CA TYR A 67 -41.43 18.87 1.41
C TYR A 67 -41.51 17.37 1.11
N ASN A 68 -41.10 16.49 2.03
CA ASN A 68 -41.13 15.02 1.87
C ASN A 68 -40.44 14.52 0.59
N LEU A 69 -39.37 15.20 0.16
CA LEU A 69 -38.65 14.85 -1.08
C LEU A 69 -38.02 13.45 -1.04
N SER A 70 -37.87 12.86 0.15
CA SER A 70 -37.42 11.47 0.32
C SER A 70 -38.49 10.41 0.05
N MET A 71 -39.75 10.80 -0.20
CA MET A 71 -40.77 9.84 -0.59
C MET A 71 -40.56 9.46 -2.06
N SER A 72 -40.34 8.16 -2.32
CA SER A 72 -40.26 7.65 -3.68
C SER A 72 -41.64 7.52 -4.31
N MET A 73 -41.69 7.47 -5.64
CA MET A 73 -42.92 7.17 -6.38
C MET A 73 -43.52 5.83 -5.90
N PHE A 74 -42.66 4.83 -5.68
CA PHE A 74 -43.06 3.52 -5.19
C PHE A 74 -43.77 3.61 -3.83
N GLU A 75 -43.16 4.27 -2.85
CA GLU A 75 -43.78 4.44 -1.52
C GLU A 75 -45.08 5.24 -1.61
N ARG A 76 -45.14 6.29 -2.45
CA ARG A 76 -46.35 7.08 -2.63
C ARG A 76 -47.50 6.26 -3.20
N LEU A 77 -47.22 5.42 -4.20
CA LEU A 77 -48.24 4.53 -4.78
C LEU A 77 -48.75 3.52 -3.75
N VAL A 78 -47.86 2.94 -2.94
CA VAL A 78 -48.24 2.04 -1.84
C VAL A 78 -49.13 2.75 -0.81
N LYS A 79 -48.77 3.98 -0.41
CA LYS A 79 -49.55 4.79 0.54
C LYS A 79 -50.93 5.20 0.01
N ASN A 80 -51.06 5.33 -1.31
CA ASN A 80 -52.32 5.59 -1.98
C ASN A 80 -53.11 4.30 -2.29
N GLU A 81 -52.76 3.18 -1.64
CA GLU A 81 -53.47 1.90 -1.74
C GLU A 81 -53.51 1.32 -3.18
N HIS A 82 -52.56 1.69 -4.03
CA HIS A 82 -52.40 1.02 -5.32
C HIS A 82 -52.08 -0.46 -5.10
N GLN A 83 -52.65 -1.32 -5.95
CA GLN A 83 -52.40 -2.75 -5.89
C GLN A 83 -50.93 -3.06 -6.17
N TYR A 84 -50.32 -3.85 -5.29
CA TYR A 84 -48.97 -4.37 -5.46
C TYR A 84 -48.91 -5.85 -5.04
N CYS A 85 -47.88 -6.54 -5.50
CA CYS A 85 -47.63 -7.93 -5.14
C CYS A 85 -46.42 -8.00 -4.19
N THR A 86 -46.52 -8.82 -3.15
CA THR A 86 -45.43 -9.04 -2.18
C THR A 86 -44.84 -10.44 -2.31
N LEU A 87 -43.52 -10.52 -2.38
CA LEU A 87 -42.80 -11.80 -2.34
C LEU A 87 -42.56 -12.19 -0.88
N ASN A 88 -43.30 -13.18 -0.38
CA ASN A 88 -43.31 -13.53 1.04
C ASN A 88 -42.26 -14.59 1.44
N ASN A 89 -41.64 -15.30 0.49
CA ASN A 89 -40.70 -16.38 0.80
C ASN A 89 -39.24 -15.89 0.80
N GLN A 90 -38.63 -15.76 1.99
CA GLN A 90 -37.24 -15.33 2.14
C GLN A 90 -36.27 -16.51 2.05
N ARG A 91 -35.14 -16.25 1.38
CA ARG A 91 -34.18 -17.28 0.96
C ARG A 91 -32.74 -16.99 1.40
N ARG A 92 -32.56 -16.00 2.26
CA ARG A 92 -31.25 -15.43 2.64
C ARG A 92 -30.85 -15.83 4.05
N MET A 93 -31.68 -15.47 5.03
CA MET A 93 -31.34 -15.39 6.45
C MET A 93 -31.71 -16.69 7.17
N ARG A 94 -30.94 -17.09 8.18
CA ARG A 94 -31.41 -18.07 9.18
C ARG A 94 -32.74 -17.64 9.82
N PRO A 95 -33.60 -18.58 10.25
CA PRO A 95 -34.86 -18.26 10.93
C PRO A 95 -34.72 -17.36 12.17
N GLU A 96 -33.67 -17.57 12.97
CA GLU A 96 -33.42 -16.75 14.17
C GLU A 96 -33.09 -15.29 13.84
N ILE A 97 -32.45 -15.04 12.68
CA ILE A 97 -32.13 -13.70 12.16
C ILE A 97 -33.38 -13.10 11.49
N SER A 98 -34.05 -13.87 10.62
CA SER A 98 -35.23 -13.39 9.90
C SER A 98 -36.38 -13.02 10.83
N LYS A 99 -36.48 -13.66 12.00
CA LYS A 99 -37.48 -13.33 13.03
C LYS A 99 -37.42 -11.87 13.47
N MET A 100 -36.24 -11.25 13.53
CA MET A 100 -36.09 -9.82 13.82
C MET A 100 -36.71 -8.93 12.74
N ILE A 101 -36.73 -9.41 11.49
CA ILE A 101 -37.30 -8.70 10.35
C ILE A 101 -38.82 -8.90 10.27
N LYS A 102 -39.32 -10.05 10.73
CA LYS A 102 -40.77 -10.37 10.72
C LYS A 102 -41.64 -9.40 11.54
N PHE A 103 -41.05 -8.61 12.44
CA PHE A 103 -41.75 -7.51 13.11
C PHE A 103 -42.23 -6.43 12.11
N LEU A 104 -41.49 -6.19 11.03
CA LEU A 104 -41.90 -5.31 9.93
C LEU A 104 -42.65 -6.05 8.80
N TYR A 105 -42.41 -7.35 8.64
CA TYR A 105 -43.02 -8.17 7.60
C TYR A 105 -43.70 -9.41 8.19
N PRO A 106 -44.93 -9.29 8.73
CA PRO A 106 -45.61 -10.38 9.42
C PRO A 106 -45.84 -11.62 8.55
N ASN A 107 -46.00 -11.43 7.24
CA ASN A 107 -46.26 -12.50 6.27
C ASN A 107 -44.99 -13.18 5.73
N LEU A 108 -43.80 -12.76 6.15
CA LEU A 108 -42.53 -13.30 5.65
C LEU A 108 -42.30 -14.73 6.18
N GLN A 109 -42.08 -15.66 5.26
CA GLN A 109 -41.86 -17.08 5.52
C GLN A 109 -40.42 -17.48 5.17
N ASP A 110 -39.86 -18.43 5.92
CA ASP A 110 -38.50 -18.92 5.69
C ASP A 110 -38.51 -20.14 4.75
N ASP A 111 -37.76 -20.04 3.66
CA ASP A 111 -37.57 -21.14 2.72
C ASP A 111 -36.82 -22.32 3.40
N ILE A 112 -37.17 -23.56 3.07
CA ILE A 112 -36.57 -24.77 3.66
C ILE A 112 -35.03 -24.77 3.60
N ARG A 113 -34.44 -24.13 2.59
CA ARG A 113 -32.99 -24.07 2.38
C ARG A 113 -32.25 -23.31 3.48
N VAL A 114 -32.89 -22.34 4.14
CA VAL A 114 -32.24 -21.56 5.21
C VAL A 114 -32.26 -22.28 6.56
N GLN A 115 -33.05 -23.35 6.70
CA GLN A 115 -33.13 -24.15 7.91
C GLN A 115 -31.90 -25.07 8.06
N GLY A 116 -31.29 -25.47 6.94
CA GLY A 116 -30.13 -26.37 6.89
C GLY A 116 -28.76 -25.67 6.90
N TYR A 117 -28.68 -24.39 7.27
CA TYR A 117 -27.41 -23.67 7.28
C TYR A 117 -26.46 -24.20 8.39
N PRO A 118 -25.14 -24.28 8.11
CA PRO A 118 -24.15 -24.76 9.07
C PRO A 118 -23.79 -23.67 10.10
N ASP A 119 -23.69 -24.05 11.38
CA ASP A 119 -23.39 -23.11 12.46
C ASP A 119 -22.04 -22.39 12.26
N ILE A 120 -21.93 -21.20 12.85
CA ILE A 120 -20.72 -20.42 12.81
C ILE A 120 -19.67 -21.11 13.69
N CYS A 121 -18.60 -21.55 13.04
CA CYS A 121 -17.52 -22.25 13.68
C CYS A 121 -16.85 -21.38 14.75
N GLY A 122 -16.55 -22.00 15.90
CA GLY A 122 -15.93 -21.34 17.03
C GLY A 122 -16.85 -20.47 17.87
N LEU A 123 -18.17 -20.51 17.67
CA LEU A 123 -19.15 -19.73 18.42
C LEU A 123 -20.30 -20.61 18.90
N ASN A 124 -20.89 -20.26 20.05
CA ASN A 124 -22.01 -21.01 20.62
C ASN A 124 -23.37 -20.61 20.02
N LYS A 125 -23.46 -19.41 19.43
CA LYS A 125 -24.69 -18.81 18.89
C LYS A 125 -24.37 -18.15 17.56
N ASN A 126 -25.27 -18.27 16.58
CA ASN A 126 -25.12 -17.61 15.27
C ASN A 126 -25.68 -16.19 15.28
N LEU A 127 -26.58 -15.87 16.20
CA LEU A 127 -27.10 -14.54 16.48
C LEU A 127 -26.74 -14.12 17.91
N PHE A 128 -26.13 -12.95 18.08
CA PHE A 128 -25.83 -12.43 19.41
C PHE A 128 -25.75 -10.91 19.47
N PHE A 129 -26.30 -10.33 20.53
CA PHE A 129 -26.17 -8.92 20.90
C PHE A 129 -25.21 -8.78 22.08
N PHE A 130 -24.04 -8.23 21.79
CA PHE A 130 -23.02 -7.86 22.75
C PHE A 130 -23.32 -6.47 23.32
N ASN A 131 -23.86 -6.47 24.54
CA ASN A 131 -24.25 -5.28 25.27
C ASN A 131 -23.08 -4.67 26.06
N HIS A 132 -22.86 -3.37 25.92
CA HIS A 132 -21.89 -2.62 26.72
C HIS A 132 -22.40 -1.23 27.08
N LYS A 133 -21.72 -0.55 28.02
CA LYS A 133 -22.05 0.81 28.46
C LYS A 133 -20.99 1.87 28.11
N GLN A 134 -19.96 1.49 27.34
CA GLN A 134 -18.87 2.39 26.95
C GLN A 134 -19.36 3.55 26.09
N LEU A 135 -18.96 4.77 26.45
CA LEU A 135 -19.47 6.02 25.85
C LEU A 135 -18.91 6.27 24.44
N GLU A 136 -19.73 6.88 23.60
CA GLU A 136 -19.35 7.36 22.27
C GLU A 136 -18.40 8.57 22.36
N LYS A 137 -17.59 8.75 21.33
CA LYS A 137 -16.81 9.96 21.07
C LYS A 137 -17.36 10.68 19.84
N GLN A 138 -17.14 11.99 19.79
CA GLN A 138 -17.39 12.79 18.60
C GLN A 138 -16.13 12.84 17.74
N ASP A 139 -16.30 12.74 16.42
CA ASP A 139 -15.21 12.96 15.49
C ASP A 139 -14.97 14.45 15.28
N ASP A 140 -13.71 14.89 15.44
CA ASP A 140 -13.31 16.31 15.40
C ASP A 140 -13.48 16.95 14.01
N GLY A 141 -13.68 16.16 12.95
CA GLY A 141 -13.74 16.62 11.56
C GLY A 141 -15.10 16.53 10.86
N LEU A 142 -15.98 15.59 11.23
CA LEU A 142 -17.17 15.23 10.44
C LEU A 142 -18.52 15.34 11.17
N MET A 143 -18.59 15.87 12.39
CA MET A 143 -19.81 15.86 13.23
C MET A 143 -20.46 14.47 13.39
N SER A 144 -19.73 13.40 13.06
CA SER A 144 -20.17 12.02 13.17
C SER A 144 -19.76 11.44 14.52
N LYS A 145 -20.39 10.34 14.92
CA LYS A 145 -20.10 9.64 16.17
C LYS A 145 -19.28 8.37 15.91
N LEU A 146 -18.45 7.99 16.88
CA LEU A 146 -17.68 6.75 16.88
C LEU A 146 -17.63 6.15 18.29
N ASN A 147 -17.47 4.84 18.40
CA ASN A 147 -17.29 4.15 19.66
C ASN A 147 -16.01 3.32 19.60
N VAL A 148 -14.99 3.77 20.34
CA VAL A 148 -13.65 3.16 20.33
C VAL A 148 -13.71 1.73 20.85
N PHE A 149 -14.46 1.49 21.92
CA PHE A 149 -14.57 0.16 22.51
C PHE A 149 -15.22 -0.84 21.54
N GLU A 150 -16.34 -0.47 20.90
CA GLU A 150 -16.95 -1.31 19.86
C GLU A 150 -15.96 -1.61 18.74
N ALA A 151 -15.24 -0.60 18.26
CA ALA A 151 -14.30 -0.76 17.15
C ALA A 151 -13.14 -1.71 17.50
N GLU A 152 -12.59 -1.63 18.71
CA GLU A 152 -11.53 -2.52 19.17
C GLU A 152 -12.01 -3.95 19.42
N MET A 153 -13.21 -4.11 19.99
CA MET A 153 -13.84 -5.41 20.16
C MET A 153 -14.09 -6.08 18.80
N ILE A 154 -14.62 -5.33 17.83
CA ILE A 154 -14.87 -5.81 16.47
C ILE A 154 -13.56 -6.22 15.78
N GLU A 155 -12.47 -5.45 15.94
CA GLU A 155 -11.16 -5.82 15.39
C GLU A 155 -10.68 -7.17 15.89
N LYS A 156 -10.75 -7.41 17.20
CA LYS A 156 -10.38 -8.71 17.78
C LYS A 156 -11.32 -9.83 17.36
N PHE A 157 -12.62 -9.55 17.29
CA PHE A 157 -13.62 -10.53 16.90
C PHE A 157 -13.49 -10.94 15.43
N VAL A 158 -13.24 -10.00 14.52
CA VAL A 158 -12.96 -10.30 13.11
C VAL A 158 -11.69 -11.15 12.98
N ASN A 159 -10.62 -10.79 13.70
CA ASN A 159 -9.39 -11.58 13.72
C ASN A 159 -9.63 -13.01 14.26
N TYR A 160 -10.48 -13.16 15.27
CA TYR A 160 -10.90 -14.48 15.76
C TYR A 160 -11.63 -15.29 14.68
N LEU A 161 -12.60 -14.70 13.98
CA LEU A 161 -13.33 -15.38 12.89
C LEU A 161 -12.42 -15.78 11.73
N LEU A 162 -11.48 -14.92 11.33
CA LEU A 162 -10.48 -15.25 10.31
C LEU A 162 -9.62 -16.46 10.73
N ARG A 163 -9.32 -16.57 12.04
CA ARG A 163 -8.62 -17.73 12.61
C ARG A 163 -9.50 -18.99 12.67
N GLN A 164 -10.83 -18.88 12.61
CA GLN A 164 -11.74 -20.01 12.37
C GLN A 164 -11.83 -20.42 10.89
N ASN A 165 -10.89 -19.94 10.06
CA ASN A 165 -10.79 -20.23 8.63
C ASN A 165 -11.95 -19.66 7.78
N TYR A 166 -12.64 -18.63 8.29
CA TYR A 166 -13.51 -17.80 7.44
C TYR A 166 -12.66 -16.91 6.53
N LYS A 167 -13.08 -16.77 5.27
CA LYS A 167 -12.42 -15.84 4.34
C LYS A 167 -12.83 -14.41 4.67
N HIS A 168 -11.94 -13.45 4.42
CA HIS A 168 -12.24 -12.02 4.57
C HIS A 168 -13.47 -11.59 3.74
N SER A 169 -13.74 -12.26 2.61
CA SER A 169 -14.91 -12.00 1.76
C SER A 169 -16.24 -12.44 2.38
N GLN A 170 -16.22 -13.37 3.34
CA GLN A 170 -17.41 -13.90 4.02
C GLN A 170 -17.83 -13.06 5.24
N ILE A 171 -17.04 -12.05 5.59
CA ILE A 171 -17.27 -11.20 6.75
C ILE A 171 -17.48 -9.77 6.28
N THR A 172 -18.47 -9.09 6.83
CA THR A 172 -18.64 -7.65 6.64
C THR A 172 -18.98 -6.96 7.95
N VAL A 173 -18.31 -5.85 8.20
CA VAL A 173 -18.58 -4.96 9.32
C VAL A 173 -19.45 -3.81 8.83
N LEU A 174 -20.64 -3.69 9.41
CA LEU A 174 -21.60 -2.64 9.14
C LEU A 174 -21.69 -1.68 10.32
N THR A 175 -21.94 -0.42 10.02
CA THR A 175 -22.24 0.62 11.02
C THR A 175 -23.11 1.69 10.39
N LEU A 176 -23.83 2.46 11.21
CA LEU A 176 -24.63 3.60 10.71
C LEU A 176 -23.82 4.88 10.57
N TYR A 177 -22.57 4.90 11.06
CA TYR A 177 -21.77 6.12 11.17
C TYR A 177 -20.48 6.06 10.36
N GLN A 178 -20.26 7.07 9.52
CA GLN A 178 -19.08 7.14 8.66
C GLN A 178 -17.77 7.22 9.46
N ALA A 179 -17.75 7.97 10.58
CA ALA A 179 -16.58 8.04 11.45
C ALA A 179 -16.22 6.67 12.06
N GLN A 180 -17.22 5.87 12.45
CA GLN A 180 -16.98 4.52 12.94
C GLN A 180 -16.40 3.61 11.85
N SER A 181 -16.95 3.65 10.63
CA SER A 181 -16.42 2.89 9.49
C SER A 181 -14.97 3.28 9.18
N GLY A 182 -14.67 4.58 9.15
CA GLY A 182 -13.32 5.09 8.95
C GLY A 182 -12.35 4.67 10.05
N TYR A 183 -12.80 4.72 11.31
CA TYR A 183 -12.01 4.34 12.47
C TYR A 183 -11.67 2.84 12.50
N ILE A 184 -12.65 1.97 12.23
CA ILE A 184 -12.42 0.51 12.14
C ILE A 184 -11.43 0.19 11.00
N LYS A 185 -11.59 0.80 9.82
CA LYS A 185 -10.63 0.66 8.70
C LYS A 185 -9.22 1.09 9.10
N LYS A 186 -9.11 2.17 9.87
CA LYS A 186 -7.82 2.66 10.37
C LYS A 186 -7.21 1.67 11.36
N LEU A 187 -8.01 1.11 12.28
CA LEU A 187 -7.55 0.08 13.21
C LEU A 187 -7.04 -1.16 12.48
N PHE A 188 -7.76 -1.64 11.46
CA PHE A 188 -7.33 -2.81 10.67
C PHE A 188 -5.96 -2.56 10.03
N LYS A 189 -5.74 -1.36 9.47
CA LYS A 189 -4.47 -0.94 8.87
C LYS A 189 -3.32 -0.77 9.87
N GLN A 190 -3.60 -0.24 11.06
CA GLN A 190 -2.56 0.12 12.02
C GLN A 190 -2.10 -1.05 12.91
N LYS A 191 -3.03 -1.93 13.31
CA LYS A 191 -2.74 -3.02 14.26
C LYS A 191 -2.30 -4.31 13.57
N ASN A 192 -2.46 -4.44 12.25
CA ASN A 192 -2.21 -5.68 11.52
C ASN A 192 -1.26 -5.46 10.33
N SER A 193 -0.56 -6.52 9.92
CA SER A 193 0.37 -6.45 8.78
C SER A 193 -0.38 -6.14 7.46
N PRO A 194 0.27 -5.54 6.45
CA PRO A 194 -0.38 -5.24 5.16
C PRO A 194 -0.87 -6.49 4.41
N LEU A 195 -0.30 -7.66 4.70
CA LEU A 195 -0.66 -8.95 4.11
C LEU A 195 -1.73 -9.71 4.91
N ASP A 196 -2.16 -9.17 6.05
CA ASP A 196 -3.15 -9.81 6.91
C ASP A 196 -4.54 -9.80 6.23
N PRO A 197 -5.26 -10.95 6.16
CA PRO A 197 -6.59 -11.02 5.57
C PRO A 197 -7.59 -9.98 6.11
N ILE A 198 -7.44 -9.54 7.37
CA ILE A 198 -8.32 -8.53 7.97
C ILE A 198 -8.35 -7.21 7.19
N GLN A 199 -7.25 -6.86 6.50
CA GLN A 199 -7.18 -5.64 5.67
C GLN A 199 -8.20 -5.63 4.53
N TYR A 200 -8.65 -6.81 4.10
CA TYR A 200 -9.56 -7.01 2.98
C TYR A 200 -11.00 -7.31 3.44
N VAL A 201 -11.27 -7.29 4.74
CA VAL A 201 -12.63 -7.37 5.27
C VAL A 201 -13.37 -6.09 4.94
N LYS A 202 -14.57 -6.23 4.39
CA LYS A 202 -15.39 -5.10 3.97
C LYS A 202 -15.96 -4.39 5.21
N VAL A 203 -15.67 -3.09 5.34
CA VAL A 203 -16.18 -2.23 6.42
C VAL A 203 -16.92 -1.06 5.77
N VAL A 204 -18.23 -0.94 5.93
CA VAL A 204 -19.01 0.07 5.21
C VAL A 204 -20.21 0.54 6.04
N THR A 205 -20.81 1.67 5.66
CA THR A 205 -22.04 2.15 6.28
C THR A 205 -23.26 1.41 5.75
N VAL A 206 -24.32 1.27 6.55
CA VAL A 206 -25.55 0.59 6.11
C VAL A 206 -26.08 1.12 4.77
N ASP A 207 -26.09 2.45 4.60
CA ASP A 207 -26.54 3.12 3.37
C ASP A 207 -25.72 2.68 2.12
N ASN A 208 -24.44 2.34 2.30
CA ASN A 208 -23.55 1.90 1.20
C ASN A 208 -23.54 0.37 1.02
N TYR A 209 -24.43 -0.36 1.67
CA TYR A 209 -24.50 -1.83 1.63
C TYR A 209 -25.89 -2.36 1.21
N GLN A 210 -26.76 -1.49 0.70
CA GLN A 210 -28.05 -1.91 0.16
C GLN A 210 -27.88 -2.84 -1.04
N GLY A 211 -28.80 -3.77 -1.20
CA GLY A 211 -28.74 -4.81 -2.23
C GLY A 211 -27.67 -5.89 -2.00
N GLU A 212 -26.76 -5.70 -1.06
CA GLU A 212 -25.71 -6.67 -0.74
C GLU A 212 -26.09 -7.60 0.43
N GLU A 213 -25.41 -8.73 0.51
CA GLU A 213 -25.53 -9.73 1.57
C GLU A 213 -24.17 -10.38 1.86
N ASN A 214 -24.00 -10.93 3.07
CA ASN A 214 -22.83 -11.74 3.40
C ASN A 214 -23.16 -12.88 4.36
N ASP A 215 -22.24 -13.85 4.45
CA ASP A 215 -22.35 -14.98 5.36
C ASP A 215 -22.38 -14.50 6.82
N ILE A 216 -21.44 -13.63 7.21
CA ILE A 216 -21.33 -13.09 8.57
C ILE A 216 -21.39 -11.56 8.54
N ILE A 217 -22.33 -10.98 9.28
CA ILE A 217 -22.43 -9.53 9.49
C ILE A 217 -22.13 -9.19 10.94
N ILE A 218 -21.24 -8.23 11.12
CA ILE A 218 -20.93 -7.63 12.42
C ILE A 218 -21.45 -6.19 12.40
N LEU A 219 -22.39 -5.87 13.27
CA LEU A 219 -23.08 -4.57 13.29
C LEU A 219 -22.64 -3.75 14.50
N SER A 220 -22.04 -2.58 14.27
CA SER A 220 -21.70 -1.59 15.31
C SER A 220 -22.77 -0.50 15.38
N LEU A 221 -23.47 -0.40 16.52
CA LEU A 221 -24.53 0.58 16.76
C LEU A 221 -24.00 1.93 17.20
N VAL A 222 -22.80 1.99 17.78
CA VAL A 222 -22.04 3.19 18.20
C VAL A 222 -22.66 3.96 19.37
N ARG A 223 -23.98 4.17 19.36
CA ARG A 223 -24.63 5.18 20.20
C ARG A 223 -24.68 4.80 21.66
N SER A 224 -24.05 5.63 22.47
CA SER A 224 -23.91 5.45 23.91
C SER A 224 -23.54 6.80 24.53
N ASN A 225 -24.54 7.52 25.04
CA ASN A 225 -24.38 8.87 25.57
C ASN A 225 -25.33 9.11 26.75
N LEU A 226 -24.99 10.09 27.59
CA LEU A 226 -25.73 10.39 28.82
C LEU A 226 -27.15 10.92 28.55
N GLN A 227 -27.38 11.52 27.37
CA GLN A 227 -28.68 12.03 26.95
C GLN A 227 -29.64 10.91 26.50
N ASN A 228 -29.14 9.71 26.24
CA ASN A 228 -29.86 8.60 25.61
C ASN A 228 -30.43 8.99 24.23
N ASN A 229 -29.65 9.71 23.42
CA ASN A 229 -30.01 10.02 22.03
C ASN A 229 -29.40 8.99 21.09
N ILE A 230 -30.20 8.36 20.24
CA ILE A 230 -29.75 7.31 19.33
C ILE A 230 -29.70 7.73 17.85
N GLY A 231 -30.09 8.97 17.50
CA GLY A 231 -29.98 9.53 16.14
C GLY A 231 -30.51 8.60 15.05
N TYR A 232 -29.68 8.22 14.08
CA TYR A 232 -30.06 7.37 12.93
C TYR A 232 -30.62 5.99 13.30
N LEU A 233 -30.38 5.49 14.52
CA LEU A 233 -31.00 4.25 15.00
C LEU A 233 -32.53 4.36 15.16
N LYS A 234 -33.08 5.58 15.17
CA LYS A 234 -34.53 5.82 15.19
C LYS A 234 -35.23 5.47 13.86
N VAL A 235 -34.49 5.38 12.76
CA VAL A 235 -35.07 5.23 11.42
C VAL A 235 -35.20 3.74 11.11
N ASN A 236 -36.41 3.18 11.24
CA ASN A 236 -36.69 1.75 11.02
C ASN A 236 -36.19 1.24 9.67
N ASN A 237 -36.29 2.04 8.60
CA ASN A 237 -35.80 1.67 7.27
C ASN A 237 -34.31 1.29 7.28
N ARG A 238 -33.47 2.04 8.01
CA ARG A 238 -32.03 1.77 8.14
C ARG A 238 -31.76 0.56 9.02
N VAL A 239 -32.55 0.39 10.08
CA VAL A 239 -32.45 -0.76 10.98
C VAL A 239 -32.80 -2.05 10.25
N ASN A 240 -33.90 -2.03 9.49
CA ASN A 240 -34.33 -3.13 8.65
C ASN A 240 -33.24 -3.55 7.66
N VAL A 241 -32.64 -2.58 6.96
CA VAL A 241 -31.50 -2.89 6.08
C VAL A 241 -30.37 -3.52 6.88
N ALA A 242 -29.93 -2.92 7.99
CA ALA A 242 -28.83 -3.46 8.80
C ALA A 242 -29.06 -4.91 9.29
N LEU A 243 -30.28 -5.23 9.72
CA LEU A 243 -30.67 -6.53 10.28
C LEU A 243 -30.88 -7.62 9.21
N SER A 244 -31.04 -7.25 7.94
CA SER A 244 -31.41 -8.17 6.84
C SER A 244 -30.26 -8.59 5.91
N ARG A 245 -29.01 -8.27 6.27
CA ARG A 245 -27.82 -8.52 5.43
C ARG A 245 -27.11 -9.85 5.68
N ALA A 246 -27.34 -10.47 6.83
CA ALA A 246 -26.65 -11.68 7.26
C ALA A 246 -27.33 -12.95 6.73
N LYS A 247 -26.54 -13.90 6.24
CA LYS A 247 -27.05 -15.22 5.85
C LYS A 247 -26.91 -16.23 6.99
N LEU A 248 -25.69 -16.39 7.49
CA LEU A 248 -25.31 -17.44 8.44
C LEU A 248 -25.18 -16.94 9.87
N GLY A 249 -24.63 -15.74 10.09
CA GLY A 249 -24.40 -15.22 11.45
C GLY A 249 -24.45 -13.70 11.54
N MET A 250 -24.98 -13.22 12.66
CA MET A 250 -25.12 -11.80 12.95
C MET A 250 -24.70 -11.47 14.39
N TYR A 251 -23.75 -10.55 14.52
CA TYR A 251 -23.20 -10.14 15.81
C TYR A 251 -23.33 -8.62 15.97
N ILE A 252 -24.14 -8.19 16.93
CA ILE A 252 -24.51 -6.79 17.14
C ILE A 252 -23.76 -6.27 18.36
N PHE A 253 -23.06 -5.14 18.23
CA PHE A 253 -22.37 -4.46 19.32
C PHE A 253 -23.07 -3.14 19.59
N GLY A 254 -23.51 -2.92 20.84
CA GLY A 254 -24.13 -1.65 21.20
C GLY A 254 -24.56 -1.51 22.65
N ASN A 255 -25.07 -0.33 22.99
CA ASN A 255 -25.63 -0.04 24.30
C ASN A 255 -27.16 -0.13 24.29
N SER A 256 -27.69 -1.28 24.72
CA SER A 256 -29.15 -1.50 24.76
C SER A 256 -29.87 -0.58 25.73
N GLU A 257 -29.22 -0.19 26.84
CA GLU A 257 -29.82 0.70 27.85
C GLU A 257 -30.04 2.11 27.27
N CYS A 258 -29.07 2.61 26.52
CA CYS A 258 -29.19 3.88 25.78
C CYS A 258 -30.36 3.84 24.80
N ILE A 259 -30.54 2.72 24.08
CA ILE A 259 -31.62 2.53 23.11
C ILE A 259 -32.99 2.46 23.79
N LEU A 260 -33.14 1.58 24.78
CA LEU A 260 -34.41 1.37 25.48
C LEU A 260 -34.85 2.64 26.23
N LYS A 261 -33.93 3.36 26.89
CA LYS A 261 -34.25 4.65 27.53
C LYS A 261 -34.64 5.73 26.52
N CYS A 262 -34.09 5.70 25.30
CA CYS A 262 -34.52 6.62 24.24
C CYS A 262 -35.98 6.36 23.84
N ILE A 263 -36.32 5.08 23.66
CA ILE A 263 -37.66 4.63 23.26
C ILE A 263 -38.70 4.90 24.37
N GLN A 264 -38.34 4.71 25.63
CA GLN A 264 -39.23 5.00 26.77
C GLN A 264 -39.55 6.50 26.92
N LYS A 265 -38.65 7.38 26.46
CA LYS A 265 -38.87 8.84 26.48
C LYS A 265 -39.80 9.32 25.37
N SER A 266 -40.01 8.54 24.31
CA SER A 266 -40.92 8.92 23.23
C SER A 266 -42.35 8.51 23.55
N VAL A 267 -43.29 9.42 23.28
CA VAL A 267 -44.74 9.19 23.42
C VAL A 267 -45.19 7.99 22.56
N ASP A 268 -44.55 7.79 21.41
CA ASP A 268 -44.83 6.71 20.44
C ASP A 268 -43.86 5.53 20.59
N SER A 269 -43.75 4.98 21.80
CA SER A 269 -42.80 3.89 22.11
C SER A 269 -42.97 2.62 21.26
N TYR A 270 -44.15 2.40 20.66
CA TYR A 270 -44.48 1.23 19.82
C TYR A 270 -44.01 1.31 18.37
N GLU A 271 -43.45 2.44 17.90
CA GLU A 271 -43.01 2.57 16.50
C GLU A 271 -41.56 2.11 16.26
N TYR A 272 -40.76 1.83 17.31
CA TYR A 272 -39.32 1.56 17.12
C TYR A 272 -38.98 0.07 17.08
N LEU A 273 -38.52 -0.40 15.92
CA LEU A 273 -38.12 -1.80 15.68
C LEU A 273 -37.12 -2.33 16.71
N TRP A 274 -36.18 -1.49 17.17
CA TRP A 274 -35.18 -1.92 18.16
C TRP A 274 -35.76 -2.37 19.50
N GLY A 275 -36.94 -1.87 19.90
CA GLY A 275 -37.60 -2.30 21.12
C GLY A 275 -37.94 -3.79 21.06
N GLU A 276 -38.67 -4.18 20.02
CA GLU A 276 -39.06 -5.57 19.78
C GLU A 276 -37.84 -6.48 19.56
N VAL A 277 -36.86 -6.00 18.79
CA VAL A 277 -35.62 -6.75 18.53
C VAL A 277 -34.86 -7.04 19.82
N ILE A 278 -34.64 -6.04 20.69
CA ILE A 278 -33.91 -6.25 21.95
C ILE A 278 -34.67 -7.18 22.89
N LEU A 279 -36.00 -7.08 22.96
CA LEU A 279 -36.83 -7.97 23.77
C LEU A 279 -36.74 -9.42 23.28
N TYR A 280 -36.87 -9.65 21.97
CA TYR A 280 -36.69 -10.96 21.36
C TYR A 280 -35.32 -11.55 21.62
N LEU A 281 -34.25 -10.76 21.45
CA LEU A 281 -32.88 -11.21 21.69
C LEU A 281 -32.65 -11.61 23.15
N LYS A 282 -33.27 -10.90 24.10
CA LYS A 282 -33.22 -11.24 25.53
C LYS A 282 -33.97 -12.53 25.84
N ASP A 283 -35.21 -12.64 25.38
CA ASP A 283 -36.09 -13.78 25.62
C ASP A 283 -35.50 -15.10 25.09
N GLN A 284 -34.85 -15.06 23.94
CA GLN A 284 -34.25 -16.23 23.30
C GLN A 284 -32.80 -16.53 23.75
N GLY A 285 -32.24 -15.73 24.68
CA GLY A 285 -30.87 -15.91 25.17
C GLY A 285 -29.78 -15.56 24.14
N TYR A 286 -30.05 -14.65 23.20
CA TYR A 286 -29.10 -14.08 22.24
C TYR A 286 -28.55 -12.72 22.70
N PHE A 287 -28.58 -12.44 24.00
CA PHE A 287 -28.21 -11.14 24.57
C PHE A 287 -27.32 -11.33 25.79
N GLY A 288 -26.23 -10.56 25.89
CA GLY A 288 -25.36 -10.58 27.05
C GLY A 288 -24.23 -9.56 26.94
N ASP A 289 -23.40 -9.46 27.98
CA ASP A 289 -22.21 -8.60 28.01
C ASP A 289 -20.91 -9.35 27.72
N SER A 290 -21.02 -10.61 27.28
CA SER A 290 -19.90 -11.46 26.93
C SER A 290 -20.16 -12.30 25.67
N LEU A 291 -19.15 -12.42 24.81
CA LEU A 291 -19.14 -13.37 23.69
C LEU A 291 -18.61 -14.72 24.18
N MET A 292 -19.28 -15.80 23.79
CA MET A 292 -18.89 -17.17 24.17
C MET A 292 -18.20 -17.85 23.00
N LEU A 293 -16.87 -17.82 23.02
CA LEU A 293 -16.01 -18.40 21.98
C LEU A 293 -15.77 -19.88 22.28
N CYS A 294 -16.06 -20.76 21.33
CA CYS A 294 -15.97 -22.21 21.52
C CYS A 294 -14.73 -22.79 20.84
N CYS A 295 -13.97 -23.62 21.55
CA CYS A 295 -12.90 -24.40 20.96
C CYS A 295 -13.46 -25.63 20.26
N ASN A 296 -13.16 -25.79 18.97
CA ASN A 296 -13.66 -26.93 18.18
C ASN A 296 -13.00 -28.29 18.55
N PHE A 297 -11.95 -28.29 19.38
CA PHE A 297 -11.15 -29.49 19.66
C PHE A 297 -11.12 -29.90 21.14
N HIS A 298 -11.17 -28.95 22.06
CA HIS A 298 -10.97 -29.21 23.49
C HIS A 298 -12.23 -28.94 24.33
N ASN A 299 -13.42 -28.84 23.72
CA ASN A 299 -14.71 -28.53 24.37
C ASN A 299 -14.71 -27.31 25.32
N ASN A 300 -13.68 -26.47 25.25
CA ASN A 300 -13.51 -25.31 26.09
C ASN A 300 -14.32 -24.14 25.56
N ILE A 301 -15.02 -23.45 26.47
CA ILE A 301 -15.77 -22.23 26.16
C ILE A 301 -15.07 -21.06 26.85
N THR A 302 -14.68 -20.06 26.06
CA THR A 302 -14.01 -18.86 26.54
C THR A 302 -14.99 -17.69 26.52
N GLU A 303 -15.25 -17.13 27.69
CA GLU A 303 -16.04 -15.92 27.83
C GLU A 303 -15.16 -14.67 27.56
N VAL A 304 -15.63 -13.81 26.66
CA VAL A 304 -14.93 -12.58 26.23
C VAL A 304 -15.82 -11.36 26.49
N ARG A 305 -15.43 -10.55 27.48
CA ARG A 305 -16.12 -9.31 27.88
C ARG A 305 -15.36 -8.06 27.41
N THR A 306 -14.06 -8.17 27.24
CA THR A 306 -13.16 -7.06 26.93
C THR A 306 -12.15 -7.45 25.84
N VAL A 307 -11.50 -6.44 25.27
CA VAL A 307 -10.45 -6.62 24.24
C VAL A 307 -9.31 -7.51 24.76
N ASN A 308 -8.99 -7.44 26.06
CA ASN A 308 -7.91 -8.23 26.65
C ASN A 308 -8.27 -9.72 26.78
N ASP A 309 -9.55 -10.07 26.88
CA ASP A 309 -9.98 -11.47 27.01
C ASP A 309 -9.65 -12.31 25.78
N PHE A 310 -9.46 -11.69 24.61
CA PHE A 310 -9.00 -12.39 23.41
C PHE A 310 -7.58 -12.97 23.53
N GLN A 311 -6.79 -12.58 24.55
CA GLN A 311 -5.52 -13.24 24.87
C GLN A 311 -5.72 -14.70 25.31
N LYS A 312 -6.92 -15.08 25.75
CA LYS A 312 -7.31 -16.46 26.10
C LYS A 312 -7.55 -17.34 24.87
N VAL A 313 -7.65 -16.73 23.67
CA VAL A 313 -7.83 -17.43 22.38
C VAL A 313 -6.83 -16.95 21.32
N PRO A 314 -5.52 -17.01 21.61
CA PRO A 314 -4.50 -16.29 20.85
C PRO A 314 -4.32 -16.78 19.41
N GLU A 315 -4.69 -18.03 19.11
CA GLU A 315 -4.64 -18.61 17.75
C GLU A 315 -6.01 -19.06 17.24
N GLY A 316 -7.11 -18.62 17.88
CA GLY A 316 -8.48 -19.02 17.56
C GLY A 316 -8.93 -20.33 18.23
N GLY A 317 -8.05 -21.12 18.83
CA GLY A 317 -8.43 -22.17 19.77
C GLY A 317 -8.33 -21.72 21.22
N CYS A 318 -8.45 -22.65 22.17
CA CYS A 318 -8.21 -22.41 23.60
C CYS A 318 -6.71 -22.38 23.94
N LEU A 319 -6.37 -22.26 25.24
CA LEU A 319 -4.98 -22.22 25.73
C LEU A 319 -4.30 -23.59 25.83
N GLU A 320 -5.02 -24.68 25.59
CA GLU A 320 -4.44 -26.02 25.59
C GLU A 320 -3.50 -26.25 24.40
N VAL A 321 -2.60 -27.23 24.51
CA VAL A 321 -1.67 -27.59 23.42
C VAL A 321 -2.42 -28.39 22.36
N CYS A 322 -2.17 -28.12 21.08
CA CYS A 322 -2.88 -28.77 19.96
C CYS A 322 -2.74 -30.31 19.95
N ASN A 323 -1.53 -30.84 20.16
CA ASN A 323 -1.21 -32.28 20.19
C ASN A 323 -1.59 -33.10 18.93
N ALA A 324 -2.18 -32.50 17.91
CA ALA A 324 -2.49 -33.16 16.65
C ALA A 324 -1.22 -33.71 15.96
N ARG A 325 -1.33 -34.91 15.38
CA ARG A 325 -0.21 -35.56 14.69
C ARG A 325 -0.01 -34.95 13.30
N MET A 326 1.17 -34.40 13.06
CA MET A 326 1.54 -33.76 11.79
C MET A 326 2.05 -34.79 10.77
N ASP A 327 2.15 -34.38 9.49
CA ASP A 327 2.66 -35.25 8.40
C ASP A 327 4.07 -35.81 8.66
N CYS A 328 4.89 -35.10 9.44
CA CYS A 328 6.22 -35.55 9.83
C CYS A 328 6.22 -36.61 10.95
N GLY A 329 5.05 -36.98 11.48
CA GLY A 329 4.90 -37.94 12.57
C GLY A 329 4.93 -37.32 13.97
N HIS A 330 5.50 -36.11 14.12
CA HIS A 330 5.52 -35.38 15.40
C HIS A 330 4.16 -34.80 15.78
N GLN A 331 3.93 -34.64 17.09
CA GLN A 331 2.79 -33.92 17.64
C GLN A 331 3.01 -32.40 17.58
N CYS A 332 1.97 -31.66 17.21
CA CYS A 332 1.97 -30.21 17.21
C CYS A 332 2.06 -29.66 18.64
N THR A 333 3.07 -28.84 18.92
CA THR A 333 3.31 -28.22 20.24
C THR A 333 2.80 -26.78 20.34
N ARG A 334 2.11 -26.28 19.30
CA ARG A 334 1.49 -24.95 19.35
C ARG A 334 0.28 -24.96 20.27
N VAL A 335 -0.09 -23.77 20.74
CA VAL A 335 -1.39 -23.54 21.38
C VAL A 335 -2.51 -23.93 20.41
N CYS A 336 -3.64 -24.37 20.93
CA CYS A 336 -4.78 -24.82 20.15
C CYS A 336 -5.18 -23.74 19.14
N HIS A 337 -5.39 -24.17 17.91
CA HIS A 337 -5.75 -23.33 16.77
C HIS A 337 -6.69 -24.09 15.85
N TYR A 338 -7.38 -23.37 14.97
CA TYR A 338 -8.23 -24.02 13.98
C TYR A 338 -7.41 -24.80 12.95
N PHE A 339 -7.80 -26.04 12.67
CA PHE A 339 -7.33 -26.81 11.52
C PHE A 339 -8.46 -27.67 10.96
N LYS A 340 -8.39 -28.00 9.68
CA LYS A 340 -9.35 -28.92 9.04
C LYS A 340 -8.60 -29.91 8.18
N GLN A 341 -8.85 -31.19 8.41
CA GLN A 341 -8.30 -32.25 7.58
C GLN A 341 -8.97 -32.23 6.20
N SER A 342 -8.18 -32.46 5.17
CA SER A 342 -8.65 -32.58 3.79
C SER A 342 -7.88 -33.67 3.06
N SER A 343 -8.37 -34.12 1.92
CA SER A 343 -7.66 -35.09 1.08
C SER A 343 -6.26 -34.59 0.66
N SER A 344 -6.06 -33.26 0.58
CA SER A 344 -4.76 -32.63 0.27
C SER A 344 -3.87 -32.33 1.49
N ASP A 345 -4.44 -32.37 2.69
CA ASP A 345 -3.80 -32.11 3.98
C ASP A 345 -4.45 -32.99 5.07
N PRO A 346 -4.09 -34.28 5.13
CA PRO A 346 -4.70 -35.23 6.07
C PRO A 346 -4.46 -34.89 7.54
N SER A 347 -3.35 -34.19 7.86
CA SER A 347 -3.08 -33.73 9.23
C SER A 347 -3.76 -32.40 9.58
N GLY A 348 -4.18 -31.62 8.58
CA GLY A 348 -4.64 -30.23 8.77
C GLY A 348 -3.53 -29.26 9.19
N HIS A 349 -2.29 -29.72 9.22
CA HIS A 349 -1.14 -29.01 9.77
C HIS A 349 -0.04 -28.78 8.73
N LYS A 350 -0.35 -28.90 7.43
CA LYS A 350 0.64 -28.73 6.36
C LYS A 350 1.33 -27.36 6.38
N LYS A 351 0.62 -26.33 6.85
CA LYS A 351 1.11 -24.94 7.02
C LYS A 351 1.83 -24.69 8.35
N VAL A 352 1.73 -25.61 9.30
CA VAL A 352 2.35 -25.48 10.63
C VAL A 352 3.77 -26.01 10.56
N GLN A 353 4.72 -25.22 11.06
CA GLN A 353 6.13 -25.61 11.13
C GLN A 353 6.38 -26.45 12.39
N CYS A 354 6.90 -27.67 12.21
CA CYS A 354 7.32 -28.52 13.30
C CYS A 354 8.71 -28.13 13.81
N ASN A 355 8.77 -27.63 15.05
CA ASN A 355 10.01 -27.20 15.70
C ASN A 355 10.70 -28.30 16.53
N LYS A 356 10.19 -29.54 16.50
CA LYS A 356 10.90 -30.67 17.13
C LYS A 356 12.16 -31.00 16.35
N THR A 357 13.14 -31.62 17.02
CA THR A 357 14.32 -32.20 16.38
C THR A 357 13.91 -33.26 15.37
N CYS A 358 14.60 -33.31 14.23
CA CYS A 358 14.28 -34.24 13.16
C CYS A 358 14.73 -35.67 13.52
N ASP A 359 13.81 -36.62 13.61
CA ASP A 359 14.15 -38.02 13.95
C ASP A 359 14.72 -38.82 12.77
N ARG A 360 15.02 -38.17 11.63
CA ARG A 360 15.59 -38.82 10.45
C ARG A 360 17.10 -38.98 10.59
N VAL A 361 17.63 -40.00 9.91
CA VAL A 361 19.07 -40.26 9.80
C VAL A 361 19.57 -39.68 8.47
N ASN A 362 20.71 -38.98 8.49
CA ASN A 362 21.37 -38.46 7.30
C ASN A 362 21.99 -39.60 6.47
N PRO A 363 22.27 -39.43 5.17
CA PRO A 363 22.90 -40.47 4.35
C PRO A 363 24.26 -40.96 4.87
N CYS A 364 24.95 -40.15 5.68
CA CYS A 364 26.19 -40.52 6.36
C CYS A 364 25.99 -41.42 7.60
N GLY A 365 24.75 -41.74 7.99
CA GLY A 365 24.43 -42.57 9.16
C GLY A 365 24.23 -41.80 10.47
N HIS A 366 24.52 -40.49 10.51
CA HIS A 366 24.32 -39.67 11.72
C HIS A 366 22.87 -39.16 11.85
N SER A 367 22.35 -39.09 13.08
CA SER A 367 21.05 -38.49 13.40
C SER A 367 20.96 -37.02 12.97
N CYS A 368 19.80 -36.58 12.50
CA CYS A 368 19.61 -35.20 12.07
C CYS A 368 19.40 -34.25 13.26
N GLN A 369 20.29 -33.28 13.42
CA GLN A 369 20.24 -32.28 14.49
C GLN A 369 19.40 -31.04 14.15
N ASN A 370 18.77 -30.99 12.97
CA ASN A 370 17.99 -29.83 12.52
C ASN A 370 16.52 -29.89 12.98
N GLU A 371 15.87 -28.72 13.03
CA GLU A 371 14.42 -28.62 13.20
C GLU A 371 13.68 -29.35 12.07
N CYS A 372 12.65 -30.12 12.42
CA CYS A 372 11.96 -31.02 11.52
C CYS A 372 11.39 -30.31 10.28
N TYR A 373 10.84 -29.10 10.43
CA TYR A 373 10.31 -28.33 9.29
C TYR A 373 11.37 -27.98 8.24
N LYS A 374 12.64 -27.80 8.63
CA LYS A 374 13.73 -27.52 7.70
C LYS A 374 14.05 -28.71 6.81
N CYS A 375 13.72 -29.91 7.27
CA CYS A 375 14.03 -31.15 6.56
C CYS A 375 12.87 -31.63 5.67
N LYS A 376 11.75 -30.90 5.57
CA LYS A 376 10.49 -31.39 4.97
C LYS A 376 10.68 -31.96 3.56
N ASP A 377 11.38 -31.24 2.69
CA ASP A 377 11.58 -31.61 1.28
C ASP A 377 12.97 -32.20 1.00
N GLN A 378 13.97 -31.91 1.84
CA GLN A 378 15.33 -32.40 1.68
C GLN A 378 16.03 -32.54 3.02
N LEU A 379 16.79 -33.62 3.20
CA LEU A 379 17.68 -33.79 4.36
C LEU A 379 18.73 -32.67 4.37
N GLN A 380 18.86 -32.02 5.53
CA GLN A 380 19.81 -30.94 5.72
C GLN A 380 21.24 -31.46 5.87
N LYS A 381 22.22 -30.58 5.67
CA LYS A 381 23.64 -30.92 5.82
C LYS A 381 23.90 -31.44 7.24
N CYS A 382 24.62 -32.56 7.33
CA CYS A 382 24.99 -33.14 8.61
C CYS A 382 26.03 -32.27 9.33
N LEU A 383 25.65 -31.72 10.49
CA LEU A 383 26.49 -30.83 11.31
C LEU A 383 27.31 -31.59 12.37
N GLU A 384 27.19 -32.91 12.44
CA GLU A 384 27.96 -33.76 13.36
C GLU A 384 29.46 -33.50 13.16
N GLU A 385 30.19 -33.21 14.25
CA GLU A 385 31.64 -33.02 14.18
C GLU A 385 32.33 -34.37 13.99
N ILE A 386 33.15 -34.47 12.94
CA ILE A 386 33.97 -35.64 12.65
C ILE A 386 35.45 -35.25 12.62
N GLU A 387 36.30 -36.16 13.06
CA GLU A 387 37.75 -36.06 12.91
C GLU A 387 38.17 -36.67 11.57
N ILE A 388 38.90 -35.89 10.77
CA ILE A 388 39.41 -36.30 9.45
C ILE A 388 40.94 -36.21 9.49
N GLN A 389 41.59 -37.35 9.27
CA GLN A 389 43.02 -37.40 8.98
C GLN A 389 43.25 -36.99 7.52
N MET A 390 44.04 -35.93 7.32
CA MET A 390 44.27 -35.32 6.01
C MET A 390 45.45 -35.99 5.30
N GLU A 391 45.21 -36.61 4.15
CA GLU A 391 46.28 -37.12 3.28
C GLU A 391 46.75 -36.03 2.29
N PRO A 392 48.06 -35.88 2.02
CA PRO A 392 49.19 -36.71 2.48
C PRO A 392 49.88 -36.20 3.78
N CYS A 393 49.39 -35.14 4.42
CA CYS A 393 50.11 -34.49 5.52
C CYS A 393 49.94 -35.17 6.89
N GLY A 394 49.01 -36.11 7.05
CA GLY A 394 48.74 -36.83 8.29
C GLY A 394 48.02 -36.03 9.39
N HIS A 395 47.76 -34.73 9.20
CA HIS A 395 47.13 -33.89 10.21
C HIS A 395 45.65 -34.24 10.47
N VAL A 396 45.25 -34.32 11.73
CA VAL A 396 43.85 -34.55 12.12
C VAL A 396 43.13 -33.23 12.32
N ASN A 397 42.06 -32.98 11.57
CA ASN A 397 41.26 -31.78 11.65
C ASN A 397 39.80 -32.12 12.01
N LYS A 398 39.13 -31.26 12.77
CA LYS A 398 37.70 -31.39 13.11
C LYS A 398 36.86 -30.60 12.13
N PHE A 399 35.91 -31.26 11.48
CA PHE A 399 34.97 -30.63 10.55
C PHE A 399 33.56 -31.16 10.75
N ALA A 400 32.55 -30.35 10.41
CA ALA A 400 31.20 -30.87 10.26
C ALA A 400 31.16 -31.93 9.14
N CYS A 401 30.43 -33.02 9.36
CA CYS A 401 30.40 -34.21 8.49
C CYS A 401 30.14 -33.89 7.01
N TYR A 402 29.32 -32.88 6.70
CA TYR A 402 29.07 -32.49 5.31
C TYR A 402 30.31 -31.96 4.56
N TRP A 403 31.35 -31.52 5.26
CA TRP A 403 32.61 -31.08 4.66
C TRP A 403 33.54 -32.25 4.32
N ARG A 404 33.20 -33.50 4.64
CA ARG A 404 34.13 -34.65 4.52
C ARG A 404 34.85 -34.75 3.18
N GLN A 405 34.16 -34.47 2.07
CA GLN A 405 34.72 -34.55 0.72
C GLN A 405 35.51 -33.30 0.29
N ASN A 406 35.31 -32.17 0.98
CA ASN A 406 35.90 -30.86 0.65
C ASN A 406 36.82 -30.32 1.75
N ALA A 407 37.13 -31.15 2.76
CA ALA A 407 37.97 -30.78 3.89
C ALA A 407 39.38 -30.44 3.40
N LYS A 408 39.95 -29.35 3.91
CA LYS A 408 41.32 -28.92 3.61
C LYS A 408 42.06 -28.70 4.93
N CYS A 409 43.31 -29.18 5.02
CA CYS A 409 44.09 -29.12 6.25
C CYS A 409 44.23 -27.67 6.76
N GLN A 410 43.93 -27.41 8.04
CA GLN A 410 43.98 -26.06 8.63
C GLN A 410 45.31 -25.73 9.33
N TYR A 411 46.20 -26.71 9.46
CA TYR A 411 47.55 -26.53 10.01
C TYR A 411 48.43 -25.67 9.09
N ASP A 412 49.38 -24.96 9.68
CA ASP A 412 50.37 -24.18 8.95
C ASP A 412 51.41 -25.12 8.30
N CYS A 413 52.00 -24.68 7.18
CA CYS A 413 53.02 -25.46 6.48
C CYS A 413 54.35 -25.42 7.23
N GLU A 414 54.92 -26.58 7.55
CA GLU A 414 56.18 -26.69 8.28
C GLU A 414 57.44 -26.63 7.38
N LYS A 415 57.27 -26.55 6.06
CA LYS A 415 58.39 -26.50 5.10
C LYS A 415 59.18 -25.19 5.22
N VAL A 416 60.50 -25.27 5.06
CA VAL A 416 61.41 -24.12 4.98
C VAL A 416 61.82 -23.91 3.52
N LYS A 417 61.73 -22.67 3.03
CA LYS A 417 62.09 -22.30 1.64
C LYS A 417 63.62 -22.31 1.45
N PRO A 418 64.13 -22.42 0.19
CA PRO A 418 65.58 -22.41 -0.09
C PRO A 418 66.33 -21.19 0.44
N CYS A 419 65.65 -20.05 0.60
CA CYS A 419 66.20 -18.84 1.21
C CYS A 419 66.32 -18.88 2.75
N GLY A 420 65.98 -20.01 3.40
CA GLY A 420 66.04 -20.21 4.86
C GLY A 420 64.80 -19.75 5.63
N HIS A 421 63.78 -19.19 4.99
CA HIS A 421 62.57 -18.68 5.64
C HIS A 421 61.45 -19.74 5.72
N LYS A 422 60.73 -19.81 6.85
CA LYS A 422 59.57 -20.70 7.04
C LYS A 422 58.43 -20.34 6.07
N CYS A 423 57.72 -21.35 5.58
CA CYS A 423 56.50 -21.15 4.81
C CYS A 423 55.40 -20.52 5.70
N ASN A 424 54.66 -19.56 5.15
CA ASN A 424 53.58 -18.85 5.83
C ASN A 424 52.18 -19.25 5.31
N LYS A 425 52.09 -20.28 4.47
CA LYS A 425 50.82 -20.80 3.93
C LYS A 425 50.28 -21.95 4.77
N LYS A 426 48.99 -22.23 4.62
CA LYS A 426 48.36 -23.45 5.16
C LYS A 426 48.90 -24.69 4.44
N CYS A 427 48.99 -25.80 5.17
CA CYS A 427 49.56 -27.06 4.73
C CYS A 427 48.93 -27.61 3.42
N TYR A 428 47.66 -27.31 3.14
CA TYR A 428 46.99 -27.76 1.91
C TYR A 428 47.44 -27.04 0.63
N TYR A 429 48.13 -25.90 0.73
CA TYR A 429 48.63 -25.19 -0.44
C TYR A 429 49.95 -25.82 -0.89
N ASP A 430 50.06 -26.11 -2.19
CA ASP A 430 51.36 -26.44 -2.77
C ASP A 430 52.24 -25.19 -2.76
N CYS A 431 53.28 -25.23 -1.94
CA CYS A 431 54.25 -24.16 -1.78
C CYS A 431 55.63 -24.53 -2.33
N SER A 432 55.72 -25.59 -3.14
CA SER A 432 56.98 -26.11 -3.67
C SER A 432 57.66 -25.16 -4.66
N GLU A 433 56.86 -24.35 -5.38
CA GLU A 433 57.34 -23.34 -6.34
C GLU A 433 57.18 -21.90 -5.83
N ASP A 434 56.74 -21.70 -4.58
CA ASP A 434 56.48 -20.36 -4.05
C ASP A 434 57.75 -19.60 -3.70
N THR A 435 57.86 -18.40 -4.25
CA THR A 435 58.94 -17.45 -3.95
C THR A 435 58.77 -16.82 -2.55
N CYS A 436 59.85 -16.30 -1.97
CA CYS A 436 59.83 -15.78 -0.60
C CYS A 436 59.28 -14.35 -0.50
N ASP A 437 58.20 -14.18 0.27
CA ASP A 437 57.53 -12.90 0.52
C ASP A 437 58.05 -12.12 1.75
N GLN A 438 59.08 -12.61 2.46
CA GLN A 438 59.66 -11.87 3.57
C GLN A 438 60.44 -10.64 3.07
N TYR A 439 60.32 -9.52 3.77
CA TYR A 439 61.05 -8.28 3.47
C TYR A 439 62.43 -8.31 4.13
N ILE A 440 63.47 -7.97 3.37
CA ILE A 440 64.86 -7.87 3.85
C ILE A 440 65.52 -6.59 3.31
N GLU A 441 66.53 -6.09 4.01
CA GLU A 441 67.27 -4.90 3.62
C GLU A 441 68.33 -5.24 2.55
N LYS A 442 68.33 -4.51 1.42
CA LYS A 442 69.33 -4.67 0.34
C LYS A 442 69.90 -3.32 -0.09
N ARG A 443 71.17 -3.29 -0.49
CA ARG A 443 71.86 -2.09 -0.99
C ARG A 443 71.71 -1.94 -2.50
N LEU A 444 71.22 -0.79 -2.95
CA LEU A 444 71.05 -0.46 -4.37
C LEU A 444 72.40 -0.18 -5.04
N PRO A 445 72.74 -0.79 -6.18
CA PRO A 445 74.06 -0.61 -6.81
C PRO A 445 74.23 0.77 -7.47
N SER A 446 73.17 1.33 -8.04
CA SER A 446 73.20 2.60 -8.79
C SER A 446 73.37 3.86 -7.95
N CYS A 447 72.85 3.89 -6.72
CA CYS A 447 72.94 5.05 -5.83
C CYS A 447 73.53 4.74 -4.44
N GLY A 448 73.84 3.47 -4.15
CA GLY A 448 74.49 3.04 -2.90
C GLY A 448 73.61 3.01 -1.65
N HIS A 449 72.30 3.29 -1.76
CA HIS A 449 71.36 3.35 -0.63
C HIS A 449 70.77 1.98 -0.25
N ASN A 450 70.58 1.72 1.04
CA ASN A 450 69.86 0.53 1.54
C ASN A 450 68.33 0.76 1.54
N ILE A 451 67.57 -0.21 1.04
CA ILE A 451 66.09 -0.23 1.01
C ILE A 451 65.55 -1.60 1.46
N GLU A 452 64.35 -1.64 2.05
CA GLU A 452 63.65 -2.88 2.39
C GLU A 452 62.83 -3.39 1.20
N VAL A 453 63.12 -4.61 0.75
CA VAL A 453 62.45 -5.24 -0.40
C VAL A 453 62.21 -6.71 -0.13
N LYS A 454 61.22 -7.31 -0.81
CA LYS A 454 61.00 -8.77 -0.69
C LYS A 454 62.26 -9.53 -1.05
N CYS A 455 62.55 -10.60 -0.30
CA CYS A 455 63.75 -11.43 -0.41
C CYS A 455 64.04 -11.86 -1.87
N GLN A 456 62.98 -12.19 -2.62
CA GLN A 456 63.05 -12.59 -4.03
C GLN A 456 63.43 -11.49 -5.04
N ILE A 457 63.31 -10.20 -4.69
CA ILE A 457 63.53 -9.10 -5.64
C ILE A 457 65.03 -8.83 -5.77
N ASP A 458 65.57 -8.95 -6.97
CA ASP A 458 66.96 -8.58 -7.27
C ASP A 458 67.12 -7.03 -7.19
N PRO A 459 68.09 -6.51 -6.41
CA PRO A 459 68.41 -5.08 -6.36
C PRO A 459 68.65 -4.40 -7.72
N LYS A 460 69.04 -5.16 -8.76
CA LYS A 460 69.24 -4.63 -10.11
C LYS A 460 67.95 -4.21 -10.82
N VAL A 461 66.79 -4.72 -10.41
CA VAL A 461 65.48 -4.33 -10.98
C VAL A 461 65.16 -2.85 -10.75
N PHE A 462 65.76 -2.27 -9.69
CA PHE A 462 65.65 -0.84 -9.35
C PHE A 462 66.52 0.05 -10.27
N GLU A 463 67.29 -0.53 -11.19
CA GLU A 463 68.08 0.21 -12.20
C GLU A 463 67.30 0.43 -13.51
N THR A 464 66.30 -0.41 -13.82
CA THR A 464 65.72 -0.50 -15.17
C THR A 464 64.21 -0.24 -15.27
N THR A 465 63.49 0.02 -14.16
CA THR A 465 62.02 0.20 -14.19
C THR A 465 61.55 1.54 -13.62
N ASP A 466 60.64 2.21 -14.34
CA ASP A 466 60.17 3.58 -14.08
C ASP A 466 59.42 3.80 -12.75
N GLN A 467 59.05 2.73 -12.03
CA GLN A 467 58.21 2.79 -10.83
C GLN A 467 58.97 2.65 -9.50
N PHE A 468 60.23 2.22 -9.50
CA PHE A 468 60.97 1.85 -8.28
C PHE A 468 62.31 2.59 -8.16
N GLY A 469 62.31 3.92 -8.34
CA GLY A 469 63.48 4.72 -8.01
C GLY A 469 63.82 4.69 -6.51
N CYS A 470 65.06 5.00 -6.15
CA CYS A 470 65.44 5.15 -4.75
C CYS A 470 64.59 6.24 -4.07
N TYR A 471 63.83 5.90 -3.03
CA TYR A 471 62.95 6.84 -2.32
C TYR A 471 63.67 7.67 -1.24
N LYS A 472 65.01 7.60 -1.16
CA LYS A 472 65.83 8.49 -0.30
C LYS A 472 66.04 9.84 -0.98
N ASP A 473 66.21 10.90 -0.20
CA ASP A 473 66.35 12.29 -0.70
C ASP A 473 67.66 12.50 -1.48
N CYS A 474 67.63 13.37 -2.51
CA CYS A 474 68.80 13.71 -3.32
C CYS A 474 69.74 14.67 -2.56
N SER A 475 71.04 14.36 -2.56
CA SER A 475 72.07 15.15 -1.87
C SER A 475 72.72 16.24 -2.74
N GLY A 476 72.29 16.41 -4.00
CA GLY A 476 72.88 17.36 -4.96
C GLY A 476 72.42 18.80 -4.76
N ILE A 477 73.23 19.78 -5.21
CA ILE A 477 72.91 21.22 -5.21
C ILE A 477 72.55 21.65 -6.63
N LEU A 478 71.47 22.40 -6.80
CA LEU A 478 71.02 22.95 -8.08
C LEU A 478 71.90 24.14 -8.49
N ASP A 479 71.91 24.51 -9.78
CA ASP A 479 72.71 25.65 -10.30
C ASP A 479 72.40 26.99 -9.60
N CYS A 480 71.23 27.11 -8.96
CA CYS A 480 70.84 28.25 -8.13
C CYS A 480 71.38 28.23 -6.69
N GLY A 481 72.26 27.29 -6.34
CA GLY A 481 72.93 27.19 -5.03
C GLY A 481 72.12 26.55 -3.90
N HIS A 482 70.94 26.00 -4.18
CA HIS A 482 70.07 25.38 -3.16
C HIS A 482 70.09 23.84 -3.24
N PRO A 483 69.88 23.12 -2.11
CA PRO A 483 69.80 21.66 -2.10
C PRO A 483 68.59 21.14 -2.88
N CYS A 484 68.77 20.04 -3.62
CA CYS A 484 67.77 19.46 -4.50
C CYS A 484 66.60 18.86 -3.67
N PRO A 485 65.35 19.32 -3.86
CA PRO A 485 64.21 18.87 -3.05
C PRO A 485 63.63 17.51 -3.50
N GLU A 486 64.26 16.83 -4.45
CA GLU A 486 63.71 15.62 -5.10
C GLU A 486 64.33 14.33 -4.54
N LYS A 487 63.67 13.19 -4.77
CA LYS A 487 64.22 11.86 -4.43
C LYS A 487 65.33 11.43 -5.39
N CYS A 488 66.24 10.59 -4.90
CA CYS A 488 67.39 10.07 -5.63
C CYS A 488 66.94 9.31 -6.90
N GLY A 489 67.29 9.84 -8.08
CA GLY A 489 66.87 9.34 -9.40
C GLY A 489 65.77 10.17 -10.08
N ALA A 490 64.95 10.92 -9.33
CA ALA A 490 63.96 11.86 -9.91
C ALA A 490 64.62 13.16 -10.40
N CYS A 491 65.70 13.60 -9.73
CA CYS A 491 66.48 14.79 -10.11
C CYS A 491 67.16 14.65 -11.50
N GLN A 492 67.67 13.46 -11.82
CA GLN A 492 68.25 13.14 -13.13
C GLN A 492 67.18 13.11 -14.24
N LYS A 493 65.96 12.62 -13.94
CA LYS A 493 64.86 12.57 -14.90
C LYS A 493 64.26 13.94 -15.23
N LYS A 494 64.09 14.83 -14.24
CA LYS A 494 63.54 16.17 -14.43
C LYS A 494 64.51 17.16 -15.11
N LYS A 495 65.71 16.70 -15.48
CA LYS A 495 66.75 17.49 -16.16
C LYS A 495 67.10 18.78 -15.41
N PHE A 496 67.16 18.70 -14.09
CA PHE A 496 67.79 19.77 -13.30
C PHE A 496 69.29 19.92 -13.59
N HIS A 497 69.88 18.94 -14.30
CA HIS A 497 71.26 18.91 -14.78
C HIS A 497 71.32 18.64 -16.31
N ALA A 498 70.45 19.29 -17.12
CA ALA A 498 70.01 18.90 -18.48
C ALA A 498 71.03 18.80 -19.64
N GLN A 499 70.70 17.98 -20.66
CA GLN A 499 70.60 18.35 -22.11
C GLN A 499 69.50 17.50 -22.84
N PHE A 500 68.70 18.07 -23.77
CA PHE A 500 67.64 17.41 -24.61
C PHE A 500 67.91 17.63 -26.12
N PRO A 501 67.48 16.70 -27.02
CA PRO A 501 66.37 17.04 -27.93
C PRO A 501 65.39 15.89 -28.36
N VAL A 502 64.10 16.26 -28.45
CA VAL A 502 63.10 16.08 -29.54
C VAL A 502 62.64 14.68 -30.08
N SER A 503 61.30 14.49 -30.01
CA SER A 503 60.33 13.88 -30.98
C SER A 503 59.61 12.52 -30.71
N ASN A 504 58.28 12.63 -30.88
CA ASN A 504 57.27 11.71 -31.45
C ASN A 504 56.72 10.45 -30.73
N ASN A 505 55.39 10.55 -30.52
CA ASN A 505 54.30 9.59 -30.73
C ASN A 505 53.91 8.52 -29.70
N ALA A 506 52.57 8.48 -29.53
CA ALA A 506 51.68 7.39 -29.12
C ALA A 506 51.49 7.09 -27.62
N ILE A 507 50.35 7.52 -27.06
CA ILE A 507 49.67 6.82 -25.95
C ILE A 507 48.14 6.74 -26.15
N SER A 508 47.72 5.53 -26.54
CA SER A 508 46.57 4.71 -26.12
C SER A 508 45.12 5.24 -26.08
N ASN A 509 44.32 4.67 -27.01
CA ASN A 509 42.88 4.41 -26.89
C ASN A 509 42.59 3.17 -26.00
N ALA A 510 42.82 3.26 -24.69
CA ALA A 510 42.57 2.13 -23.77
C ALA A 510 41.68 2.45 -22.55
N CYS A 511 41.02 3.62 -22.51
CA CYS A 511 40.25 4.03 -21.32
C CYS A 511 38.75 4.30 -21.53
N ILE A 512 38.12 3.91 -22.64
CA ILE A 512 36.70 4.21 -22.90
C ILE A 512 35.79 2.96 -23.01
N LEU A 513 36.33 1.73 -22.90
CA LEU A 513 35.53 0.51 -23.08
C LEU A 513 35.14 -0.26 -21.80
N SER A 514 35.49 0.22 -20.59
CA SER A 514 35.16 -0.51 -19.35
C SER A 514 33.93 0.00 -18.57
N VAL A 515 33.25 1.05 -19.02
CA VAL A 515 32.17 1.70 -18.21
C VAL A 515 30.75 1.48 -18.77
N LEU A 516 30.56 0.93 -19.97
CA LEU A 516 29.23 0.86 -20.61
C LEU A 516 28.49 -0.49 -20.55
N ASN A 517 29.04 -1.53 -19.93
CA ASN A 517 28.46 -2.89 -19.99
C ASN A 517 27.77 -3.40 -18.71
N LYS A 518 27.31 -2.55 -17.79
CA LYS A 518 26.73 -3.01 -16.50
C LYS A 518 25.25 -2.72 -16.22
N ASN A 519 24.50 -2.15 -17.15
CA ASN A 519 23.10 -1.73 -16.90
C ASN A 519 22.01 -2.39 -17.76
N VAL A 520 22.34 -3.42 -18.56
CA VAL A 520 21.36 -4.02 -19.49
C VAL A 520 20.72 -5.32 -18.95
N GLU A 521 21.38 -6.06 -18.05
CA GLU A 521 20.84 -7.35 -17.55
C GLU A 521 19.81 -7.21 -16.42
N THR A 522 19.82 -6.10 -15.68
CA THR A 522 18.91 -5.89 -14.54
C THR A 522 17.49 -5.45 -14.95
N TYR A 523 17.28 -5.00 -16.18
CA TYR A 523 15.98 -4.55 -16.65
C TYR A 523 15.14 -5.66 -17.32
N ALA A 524 15.78 -6.72 -17.81
CA ALA A 524 15.11 -7.83 -18.49
C ALA A 524 14.34 -8.75 -17.50
N SER A 525 14.81 -8.90 -16.25
CA SER A 525 14.15 -9.77 -15.26
C SER A 525 12.87 -9.18 -14.65
N PHE A 526 12.73 -7.85 -14.67
CA PHE A 526 11.57 -7.15 -14.11
C PHE A 526 10.33 -7.26 -15.02
N VAL A 527 10.55 -7.31 -16.33
CA VAL A 527 9.47 -7.43 -17.33
C VAL A 527 8.91 -8.86 -17.39
N GLN A 528 9.74 -9.88 -17.14
CA GLN A 528 9.30 -11.28 -17.08
C GLN A 528 8.36 -11.59 -15.89
N LYS A 529 8.42 -10.82 -14.78
CA LYS A 529 7.66 -11.13 -13.56
C LYS A 529 6.23 -10.60 -13.52
N ASN A 530 5.87 -9.62 -14.36
CA ASN A 530 4.57 -8.92 -14.25
C ASN A 530 3.60 -9.18 -15.43
N ALA A 531 3.88 -10.16 -16.29
CA ALA A 531 3.08 -10.45 -17.49
C ALA A 531 2.54 -11.91 -17.56
N ILE A 532 2.20 -12.54 -16.43
CA ILE A 532 1.66 -13.91 -16.41
C ILE A 532 0.33 -13.97 -15.66
N GLN A 533 -0.77 -13.81 -16.39
CA GLN A 533 -2.00 -14.57 -16.20
C GLN A 533 -2.66 -14.76 -17.57
N VAL A 534 -2.00 -15.54 -18.43
CA VAL A 534 -2.65 -16.20 -19.56
C VAL A 534 -2.17 -17.64 -19.55
N VAL A 535 -3.15 -18.52 -19.39
CA VAL A 535 -3.17 -19.99 -19.47
C VAL A 535 -1.94 -20.63 -20.11
N TYR A 536 -1.29 -21.53 -19.37
CA TYR A 536 -0.34 -22.52 -19.89
C TYR A 536 -1.05 -23.35 -20.97
N ILE A 537 -0.70 -23.13 -22.23
CA ILE A 537 -0.98 -24.05 -23.33
C ILE A 537 0.37 -24.45 -23.89
N GLN A 538 0.78 -25.69 -23.64
CA GLN A 538 2.01 -26.24 -24.19
C GLN A 538 1.87 -26.31 -25.73
N ASN A 539 2.92 -25.88 -26.43
CA ASN A 539 3.11 -25.89 -27.90
C ASN A 539 2.46 -24.76 -28.73
N VAL A 540 2.87 -23.51 -28.48
CA VAL A 540 2.61 -22.38 -29.41
C VAL A 540 3.95 -21.78 -29.89
N PRO A 541 4.15 -21.55 -31.20
CA PRO A 541 5.39 -20.95 -31.73
C PRO A 541 5.64 -19.54 -31.18
N LYS A 542 6.91 -19.21 -30.86
CA LYS A 542 7.36 -17.91 -30.29
C LYS A 542 6.77 -16.67 -31.00
N ASN A 543 6.49 -16.74 -32.30
CA ASN A 543 5.97 -15.62 -33.09
C ASN A 543 4.49 -15.30 -32.81
N ALA A 544 3.69 -16.25 -32.31
CA ALA A 544 2.29 -16.02 -31.96
C ALA A 544 2.12 -15.31 -30.60
N VAL A 545 3.09 -15.48 -29.69
CA VAL A 545 3.13 -14.79 -28.39
C VAL A 545 3.35 -13.28 -28.57
N ASN A 546 4.19 -12.88 -29.54
CA ASN A 546 4.46 -11.47 -29.84
C ASN A 546 3.22 -10.71 -30.37
N ASN A 547 2.34 -11.37 -31.13
CA ASN A 547 1.15 -10.74 -31.70
C ASN A 547 0.01 -10.56 -30.68
N VAL A 548 -0.09 -11.46 -29.68
CA VAL A 548 -1.04 -11.31 -28.55
C VAL A 548 -0.58 -10.18 -27.62
N ILE A 549 0.73 -10.03 -27.42
CA ILE A 549 1.34 -8.93 -26.67
C ILE A 549 1.03 -7.57 -27.34
N GLU A 550 1.12 -7.47 -28.68
CA GLU A 550 0.76 -6.23 -29.41
C GLU A 550 -0.73 -5.86 -29.29
N PHE A 551 -1.64 -6.84 -29.35
CA PHE A 551 -3.08 -6.59 -29.22
C PHE A 551 -3.48 -6.12 -27.80
N TYR A 552 -2.89 -6.73 -26.76
CA TYR A 552 -3.10 -6.29 -25.38
C TYR A 552 -2.39 -4.97 -25.09
N ALA A 553 -1.22 -4.70 -25.67
CA ALA A 553 -0.52 -3.41 -25.56
C ALA A 553 -1.35 -2.26 -26.13
N MET A 554 -2.05 -2.43 -27.25
CA MET A 554 -2.96 -1.41 -27.79
C MET A 554 -4.20 -1.16 -26.91
N ARG A 555 -4.75 -2.20 -26.28
CA ARG A 555 -5.90 -2.08 -25.36
C ARG A 555 -5.50 -1.45 -24.02
N TYR A 556 -4.27 -1.71 -23.56
CA TYR A 556 -3.68 -1.07 -22.39
C TYR A 556 -3.25 0.38 -22.69
N ALA A 557 -2.69 0.70 -23.85
CA ALA A 557 -2.30 2.07 -24.22
C ALA A 557 -3.52 3.02 -24.24
N LYS A 558 -4.68 2.55 -24.71
CA LYS A 558 -5.93 3.34 -24.69
C LYS A 558 -6.49 3.53 -23.27
N LYS A 559 -6.36 2.52 -22.39
CA LYS A 559 -6.65 2.66 -20.96
C LYS A 559 -5.67 3.59 -20.26
N ILE A 560 -4.38 3.54 -20.61
CA ILE A 560 -3.31 4.41 -20.08
C ILE A 560 -3.53 5.87 -20.50
N TYR A 561 -4.02 6.14 -21.72
CA TYR A 561 -4.38 7.49 -22.16
C TYR A 561 -5.52 8.09 -21.31
N HIS A 562 -6.59 7.32 -21.06
CA HIS A 562 -7.71 7.79 -20.22
C HIS A 562 -7.37 7.86 -18.72
N VAL A 563 -6.54 6.93 -18.22
CA VAL A 563 -6.04 6.97 -16.83
C VAL A 563 -5.00 8.07 -16.64
N GLY A 564 -4.19 8.38 -17.65
CA GLY A 564 -3.20 9.46 -17.64
C GLY A 564 -3.83 10.85 -17.59
N ILE A 565 -4.92 11.08 -18.35
CA ILE A 565 -5.70 12.33 -18.28
C ILE A 565 -6.32 12.53 -16.89
N ASN A 566 -6.88 11.47 -16.29
CA ASN A 566 -7.47 11.56 -14.94
C ASN A 566 -6.42 11.57 -13.81
N ALA A 567 -5.23 11.00 -14.02
CA ALA A 567 -4.13 10.99 -13.04
C ALA A 567 -3.33 12.30 -13.02
N LEU A 568 -3.40 13.11 -14.08
CA LEU A 568 -2.79 14.44 -14.17
C LEU A 568 -3.41 15.46 -13.20
N GLU A 569 -4.60 15.19 -12.66
CA GLU A 569 -5.20 16.01 -11.59
C GLU A 569 -4.73 15.64 -10.18
N PHE A 570 -4.03 14.49 -9.96
CA PHE A 570 -3.83 13.98 -8.61
C PHE A 570 -2.46 13.38 -8.23
N ALA A 571 -1.47 13.23 -9.14
CA ALA A 571 -0.22 12.52 -8.76
C ALA A 571 1.08 13.11 -9.31
N GLY A 572 1.99 13.48 -8.39
CA GLY A 572 3.37 13.90 -8.66
C GLY A 572 4.37 12.75 -8.88
N SER A 573 5.46 13.10 -9.58
CA SER A 573 6.77 12.43 -9.73
C SER A 573 6.94 11.15 -10.58
N ASN A 574 5.93 10.32 -10.83
CA ASN A 574 6.12 9.06 -11.60
C ASN A 574 5.51 9.04 -13.01
N VAL A 575 4.69 10.02 -13.36
CA VAL A 575 4.03 10.11 -14.68
C VAL A 575 5.05 10.23 -15.84
N PRO A 576 6.15 11.03 -15.74
CA PRO A 576 7.13 11.12 -16.83
C PRO A 576 7.84 9.79 -17.09
N LYS A 577 8.26 9.07 -16.04
CA LYS A 577 8.90 7.75 -16.18
C LYS A 577 7.94 6.71 -16.74
N PHE A 578 6.68 6.74 -16.33
CA PHE A 578 5.65 5.82 -16.82
C PHE A 578 5.32 6.06 -18.31
N VAL A 579 5.18 7.32 -18.72
CA VAL A 579 4.99 7.72 -20.13
C VAL A 579 6.23 7.39 -20.95
N GLU A 580 7.43 7.58 -20.40
CA GLU A 580 8.71 7.29 -21.05
C GLU A 580 8.94 5.78 -21.21
N SER A 581 8.61 4.97 -20.21
CA SER A 581 8.60 3.51 -20.31
C SER A 581 7.56 3.01 -21.32
N ALA A 582 6.37 3.60 -21.38
CA ALA A 582 5.37 3.26 -22.40
C ALA A 582 5.84 3.61 -23.82
N ILE A 583 6.51 4.76 -24.01
CA ILE A 583 7.12 5.16 -25.28
C ILE A 583 8.29 4.23 -25.64
N GLN A 584 9.11 3.80 -24.67
CA GLN A 584 10.21 2.86 -24.88
C GLN A 584 9.72 1.47 -25.28
N VAL A 585 8.67 0.95 -24.64
CA VAL A 585 8.02 -0.32 -25.03
C VAL A 585 7.46 -0.22 -26.44
N MET A 586 6.78 0.90 -26.77
CA MET A 586 6.28 1.14 -28.13
C MET A 586 7.42 1.25 -29.16
N ARG A 587 8.54 1.91 -28.83
CA ARG A 587 9.73 1.98 -29.70
C ARG A 587 10.40 0.62 -29.89
N PHE A 588 10.50 -0.18 -28.83
CA PHE A 588 11.05 -1.54 -28.90
C PHE A 588 10.18 -2.45 -29.80
N ILE A 589 8.85 -2.34 -29.69
CA ILE A 589 7.90 -3.02 -30.58
C ILE A 589 8.10 -2.56 -32.05
N PHE A 590 8.38 -1.29 -32.28
CA PHE A 590 8.63 -0.74 -33.61
C PHE A 590 10.03 -1.06 -34.18
N GLN A 591 11.08 -1.12 -33.35
CA GLN A 591 12.46 -1.38 -33.79
C GLN A 591 12.68 -2.86 -34.16
N ASN A 592 11.98 -3.80 -33.50
CA ASN A 592 12.00 -5.22 -33.87
C ASN A 592 11.22 -5.54 -35.17
N ARG A 593 10.66 -4.53 -35.87
CA ARG A 593 10.05 -4.71 -37.21
C ARG A 593 11.06 -4.92 -38.33
N GLU A 594 12.31 -4.50 -38.17
CA GLU A 594 13.26 -4.53 -39.30
C GLU A 594 14.06 -5.83 -39.40
N GLU A 595 14.29 -6.55 -38.30
CA GLU A 595 15.05 -7.81 -38.31
C GLU A 595 14.22 -9.04 -38.73
N SER A 596 12.89 -8.94 -38.78
CA SER A 596 12.00 -10.04 -39.18
C SER A 596 11.77 -10.16 -40.69
N LYS A 597 12.64 -9.56 -41.52
CA LYS A 597 12.55 -9.61 -42.99
C LYS A 597 13.32 -10.76 -43.65
N GLN A 598 14.09 -11.57 -42.92
CA GLN A 598 14.86 -12.67 -43.51
C GLN A 598 14.65 -13.99 -42.76
N SER A 599 13.65 -14.76 -43.18
CA SER A 599 13.61 -16.24 -43.22
C SER A 599 12.15 -16.70 -43.31
N LEU A 600 11.68 -16.87 -44.54
CA LEU A 600 10.44 -17.60 -44.84
C LEU A 600 10.79 -18.73 -45.80
N SER A 601 11.13 -19.89 -45.25
CA SER A 601 11.02 -21.17 -45.95
C SER A 601 10.11 -22.11 -45.15
N GLN A 602 8.98 -22.42 -45.79
CA GLN A 602 8.23 -23.69 -45.78
C GLN A 602 8.20 -24.51 -44.48
N ASN A 603 7.12 -24.37 -43.71
CA ASN A 603 6.14 -25.44 -43.50
C ASN A 603 4.97 -24.96 -42.63
N GLU A 604 3.77 -25.39 -43.00
CA GLU A 604 2.49 -24.80 -42.61
C GLU A 604 2.06 -25.11 -41.17
N THR A 605 1.60 -24.09 -40.47
CA THR A 605 0.38 -24.17 -39.64
C THR A 605 -0.29 -22.80 -39.68
N ILE A 606 -1.41 -22.72 -40.39
CA ILE A 606 -2.10 -21.47 -40.76
C ILE A 606 -2.77 -20.88 -39.52
N LEU A 607 -2.06 -19.99 -38.81
CA LEU A 607 -2.69 -18.99 -37.95
C LEU A 607 -3.23 -17.86 -38.85
N LYS A 608 -4.55 -17.86 -39.10
CA LYS A 608 -5.24 -16.76 -39.78
C LYS A 608 -5.13 -15.49 -38.92
N PHE A 609 -4.30 -14.54 -39.36
CA PHE A 609 -4.24 -13.18 -38.79
C PHE A 609 -5.61 -12.49 -38.87
N TYR A 610 -6.00 -11.76 -37.83
CA TYR A 610 -7.22 -10.94 -37.87
C TYR A 610 -7.11 -9.91 -39.00
N GLN A 611 -7.99 -10.04 -39.98
CA GLN A 611 -8.18 -9.06 -41.04
C GLN A 611 -9.03 -7.90 -40.50
N CYS A 612 -8.76 -6.68 -40.96
CA CYS A 612 -9.61 -5.54 -40.66
C CYS A 612 -11.06 -5.86 -41.10
N PRO A 613 -12.07 -5.77 -40.21
CA PRO A 613 -13.43 -6.20 -40.55
C PRO A 613 -14.05 -5.40 -41.71
N LYS A 614 -13.52 -4.20 -42.00
CA LYS A 614 -13.96 -3.35 -43.11
C LYS A 614 -13.19 -3.55 -44.41
N CYS A 615 -11.85 -3.56 -44.38
CA CYS A 615 -11.06 -3.63 -45.62
C CYS A 615 -10.44 -5.00 -45.89
N LYS A 616 -10.69 -5.98 -45.02
CA LYS A 616 -10.26 -7.40 -45.11
C LYS A 616 -8.74 -7.61 -45.29
N THR A 617 -7.95 -6.56 -45.26
CA THR A 617 -6.48 -6.61 -45.26
C THR A 617 -5.99 -6.95 -43.86
N ASN A 618 -4.85 -7.65 -43.77
CA ASN A 618 -4.20 -7.92 -42.49
C ASN A 618 -3.97 -6.58 -41.74
N VAL A 619 -4.36 -6.53 -40.46
CA VAL A 619 -4.33 -5.30 -39.65
C VAL A 619 -2.94 -4.63 -39.66
N ILE A 620 -1.86 -5.42 -39.79
CA ILE A 620 -0.47 -4.93 -39.90
C ILE A 620 -0.26 -4.07 -41.15
N LYS A 621 -0.91 -4.40 -42.27
CA LYS A 621 -0.83 -3.69 -43.56
C LYS A 621 -1.97 -2.68 -43.75
N CYS A 622 -2.90 -2.57 -42.80
CA CYS A 622 -4.06 -1.70 -42.92
C CYS A 622 -3.69 -0.25 -42.58
N THR A 623 -3.65 0.61 -43.59
CA THR A 623 -3.40 2.06 -43.49
C THR A 623 -4.33 2.74 -42.47
N ARG A 624 -5.58 2.30 -42.33
CA ARG A 624 -6.52 2.84 -41.33
C ARG A 624 -6.08 2.60 -39.89
N TYR A 625 -5.55 1.42 -39.58
CA TYR A 625 -5.06 1.11 -38.24
C TYR A 625 -3.71 1.76 -37.98
N GLN A 626 -2.83 1.81 -38.98
CA GLN A 626 -1.57 2.55 -38.89
C GLN A 626 -1.81 4.05 -38.64
N ASN A 627 -2.78 4.66 -39.32
CA ASN A 627 -3.14 6.07 -39.09
C ASN A 627 -3.69 6.29 -37.68
N ARG A 628 -4.53 5.39 -37.15
CA ARG A 628 -5.02 5.48 -35.75
C ARG A 628 -3.90 5.34 -34.73
N ILE A 629 -2.93 4.46 -34.97
CA ILE A 629 -1.75 4.29 -34.11
C ILE A 629 -0.89 5.55 -34.15
N ASN A 630 -0.66 6.11 -35.33
CA ASN A 630 0.10 7.34 -35.49
C ASN A 630 -0.58 8.53 -34.80
N VAL A 631 -1.91 8.65 -34.87
CA VAL A 631 -2.67 9.67 -34.13
C VAL A 631 -2.47 9.51 -32.62
N VAL A 632 -2.58 8.30 -32.07
CA VAL A 632 -2.34 8.05 -30.64
C VAL A 632 -0.90 8.38 -30.25
N PHE A 633 0.08 8.02 -31.09
CA PHE A 633 1.49 8.32 -30.85
C PHE A 633 1.78 9.82 -30.84
N GLN A 634 1.19 10.57 -31.79
CA GLN A 634 1.31 12.03 -31.82
C GLN A 634 0.65 12.68 -30.59
N SER A 635 -0.55 12.25 -30.21
CA SER A 635 -1.20 12.76 -28.98
C SER A 635 -0.38 12.47 -27.71
N MET A 636 0.35 11.36 -27.65
CA MET A 636 1.27 11.07 -26.53
C MET A 636 2.52 11.95 -26.55
N LEU A 637 3.06 12.28 -27.73
CA LEU A 637 4.19 13.20 -27.87
C LEU A 637 3.81 14.64 -27.50
N GLU A 638 2.62 15.08 -27.89
CA GLU A 638 2.07 16.39 -27.49
C GLU A 638 1.87 16.47 -25.97
N MET A 639 1.34 15.40 -25.36
CA MET A 639 1.21 15.32 -23.90
C MET A 639 2.57 15.34 -23.19
N LYS A 640 3.60 14.69 -23.74
CA LYS A 640 4.98 14.77 -23.23
C LYS A 640 5.48 16.22 -23.25
N LYS A 641 5.30 16.93 -24.37
CA LYS A 641 5.69 18.34 -24.50
C LYS A 641 4.93 19.22 -23.50
N TYR A 642 3.62 19.04 -23.37
CA TYR A 642 2.78 19.79 -22.43
C TYR A 642 3.20 19.60 -20.97
N VAL A 643 3.47 18.35 -20.55
CA VAL A 643 3.94 18.04 -19.19
C VAL A 643 5.31 18.65 -18.93
N GLN A 644 6.20 18.63 -19.92
CA GLN A 644 7.54 19.21 -19.80
C GLN A 644 7.49 20.73 -19.68
N GLN A 645 6.62 21.38 -20.46
CA GLN A 645 6.38 22.82 -20.40
C GLN A 645 5.78 23.25 -19.05
N LYS A 646 4.78 22.52 -18.53
CA LYS A 646 4.22 22.73 -17.18
C LYS A 646 5.28 22.56 -16.09
N LYS A 647 6.17 21.59 -16.20
CA LYS A 647 7.26 21.35 -15.25
C LYS A 647 8.23 22.54 -15.20
N GLU A 648 8.59 23.10 -16.35
CA GLU A 648 9.43 24.29 -16.44
C GLU A 648 8.74 25.51 -15.81
N THR A 649 7.45 25.73 -16.07
CA THR A 649 6.69 26.83 -15.44
C THR A 649 6.65 26.71 -13.91
N ILE A 650 6.45 25.50 -13.38
CA ILE A 650 6.44 25.25 -11.93
C ILE A 650 7.82 25.49 -11.34
N GLN A 651 8.88 25.14 -12.06
CA GLN A 651 10.25 25.31 -11.59
C GLN A 651 10.63 26.79 -11.51
N ILE A 652 10.25 27.59 -12.51
CA ILE A 652 10.41 29.06 -12.49
C ILE A 652 9.64 29.68 -11.32
N ALA A 653 8.34 29.37 -11.19
CA ALA A 653 7.51 29.90 -10.10
C ALA A 653 8.03 29.52 -8.70
N ARG A 654 8.62 28.32 -8.58
CA ARG A 654 9.24 27.86 -7.34
C ARG A 654 10.51 28.64 -7.02
N ASP A 655 11.37 28.85 -8.02
CA ASP A 655 12.63 29.55 -7.83
C ASP A 655 12.40 31.05 -7.52
N ASP A 656 11.39 31.68 -8.14
CA ASP A 656 10.92 33.04 -7.81
C ASP A 656 10.39 33.13 -6.36
N LEU A 657 9.58 32.16 -5.93
CA LEU A 657 9.05 32.11 -4.57
C LEU A 657 10.19 32.02 -3.54
N PHE A 658 11.20 31.20 -3.80
CA PHE A 658 12.34 31.04 -2.90
C PHE A 658 13.24 32.27 -2.85
N SER A 659 13.38 33.00 -3.96
CA SER A 659 14.05 34.31 -3.95
C SER A 659 13.31 35.29 -3.04
N GLY A 660 11.98 35.40 -3.21
CA GLY A 660 11.15 36.30 -2.40
C GLY A 660 11.15 35.99 -0.90
N ILE A 661 11.27 34.72 -0.52
CA ILE A 661 11.42 34.30 0.89
C ILE A 661 12.76 34.72 1.46
N LYS A 662 13.85 34.58 0.68
CA LYS A 662 15.20 34.93 1.12
C LYS A 662 15.32 36.44 1.37
N ASP A 663 14.70 37.24 0.52
CA ASP A 663 14.63 38.69 0.69
C ASP A 663 13.82 39.07 1.93
N LEU A 664 12.66 38.41 2.16
CA LEU A 664 11.83 38.63 3.34
C LEU A 664 12.57 38.32 4.65
N ILE A 665 13.33 37.21 4.68
CA ILE A 665 14.13 36.81 5.85
C ILE A 665 15.21 37.87 6.15
N GLY A 666 15.90 38.36 5.12
CA GLY A 666 16.90 39.41 5.25
C GLY A 666 16.32 40.73 5.78
N GLU A 667 15.11 41.10 5.35
CA GLU A 667 14.40 42.27 5.88
C GLU A 667 13.92 42.08 7.32
N THR A 668 13.44 40.88 7.69
CA THR A 668 12.97 40.61 9.06
C THR A 668 14.07 40.59 10.12
N GLN A 669 15.32 40.27 9.75
CA GLN A 669 16.45 40.23 10.69
C GLN A 669 17.03 41.61 11.02
N LYS A 670 16.75 42.65 10.22
CA LYS A 670 17.27 44.01 10.45
C LYS A 670 16.33 44.91 11.27
N ASP A 671 15.02 44.67 11.23
CA ASP A 671 14.01 45.69 11.63
C ASP A 671 12.91 45.25 12.63
N PHE A 672 13.02 44.09 13.31
CA PHE A 672 11.93 43.56 14.17
C PHE A 672 12.30 43.26 15.63
N ASP A 673 11.32 43.38 16.52
CA ASP A 673 11.41 42.99 17.94
C ASP A 673 11.62 41.48 18.13
N GLN A 674 12.39 41.11 19.16
CA GLN A 674 12.77 39.72 19.46
C GLN A 674 11.58 38.75 19.56
N ASN A 675 10.41 39.23 19.99
CA ASN A 675 9.20 38.41 20.14
C ASN A 675 8.61 37.93 18.79
N LEU A 676 8.66 38.75 17.74
CA LEU A 676 8.13 38.35 16.42
C LEU A 676 9.06 37.35 15.73
N ILE A 677 10.37 37.50 15.97
CA ILE A 677 11.41 36.60 15.46
C ILE A 677 11.27 35.20 16.08
N ILE A 678 10.96 35.11 17.37
CA ILE A 678 10.73 33.82 18.06
C ILE A 678 9.54 33.07 17.44
N ILE A 679 8.47 33.78 17.04
CA ILE A 679 7.28 33.12 16.50
C ILE A 679 7.44 32.72 15.03
N LEU A 680 8.17 33.52 14.23
CA LEU A 680 8.36 33.23 12.81
C LEU A 680 9.49 32.21 12.54
N ASN A 681 10.47 32.07 13.44
CA ASN A 681 11.61 31.17 13.25
C ASN A 681 11.23 29.69 13.03
N PRO A 682 10.33 29.09 13.84
CA PRO A 682 9.88 27.71 13.64
C PRO A 682 9.28 27.48 12.24
N ILE A 683 8.55 28.48 11.73
CA ILE A 683 7.90 28.45 10.40
C ILE A 683 8.96 28.50 9.30
N PHE A 684 9.99 29.35 9.44
CA PHE A 684 11.10 29.42 8.50
C PHE A 684 11.96 28.14 8.50
N LEU A 685 12.14 27.49 9.66
CA LEU A 685 12.80 26.18 9.80
C LEU A 685 12.00 25.04 9.16
N GLU A 686 10.68 25.03 9.34
CA GLU A 686 9.78 24.08 8.67
C GLU A 686 9.78 24.29 7.14
N TRP A 687 9.94 25.52 6.66
CA TRP A 687 10.13 25.81 5.25
C TRP A 687 11.47 25.36 4.67
N ALA A 688 12.56 25.51 5.43
CA ALA A 688 13.89 25.04 5.00
C ALA A 688 13.91 23.51 4.78
N THR A 689 13.13 22.76 5.57
CA THR A 689 13.00 21.30 5.44
C THR A 689 12.08 20.88 4.28
N LEU A 690 11.08 21.69 3.93
CA LEU A 690 10.19 21.45 2.78
C LEU A 690 10.85 21.66 1.40
N LYS A 691 11.98 22.38 1.34
CA LYS A 691 12.76 22.66 0.11
C LYS A 691 13.07 21.41 -0.72
N HIS A 692 13.21 20.25 -0.08
CA HIS A 692 13.54 18.97 -0.73
C HIS A 692 12.32 18.10 -1.09
N GLN A 693 11.11 18.48 -0.67
CA GLN A 693 9.91 17.63 -0.75
C GLN A 693 8.90 18.04 -1.84
N LEU A 694 9.09 19.17 -2.52
CA LEU A 694 8.11 19.72 -3.45
C LEU A 694 8.17 19.06 -4.84
N ARG A 695 7.25 18.13 -5.09
CA ARG A 695 7.11 17.37 -6.36
C ARG A 695 5.71 17.44 -7.01
N ASN A 696 4.78 18.27 -6.52
CA ASN A 696 3.40 18.37 -7.04
C ASN A 696 2.91 19.84 -7.19
N VAL A 697 2.06 20.12 -8.20
CA VAL A 697 1.49 21.44 -8.56
C VAL A 697 0.66 22.04 -7.42
N GLN A 698 -0.11 21.20 -6.74
CA GLN A 698 -1.02 21.63 -5.68
C GLN A 698 -0.27 22.13 -4.44
N SER A 699 0.86 21.49 -4.10
CA SER A 699 1.74 21.96 -3.02
C SER A 699 2.42 23.30 -3.32
N THR A 700 2.73 23.60 -4.59
CA THR A 700 3.27 24.92 -5.00
C THR A 700 2.23 26.03 -4.87
N PHE A 701 0.96 25.76 -5.20
CA PHE A 701 -0.12 26.76 -5.08
C PHE A 701 -0.45 27.08 -3.61
N GLU A 702 -0.45 26.05 -2.75
CA GLU A 702 -0.60 26.25 -1.30
C GLU A 702 0.58 27.03 -0.71
N LEU A 703 1.81 26.77 -1.16
CA LEU A 703 2.99 27.52 -0.74
C LEU A 703 2.96 28.98 -1.19
N GLU A 704 2.51 29.27 -2.40
CA GLU A 704 2.36 30.65 -2.88
C GLU A 704 1.36 31.44 -2.01
N ARG A 705 0.25 30.80 -1.60
CA ARG A 705 -0.72 31.40 -0.68
C ARG A 705 -0.14 31.63 0.71
N LYS A 706 0.60 30.66 1.25
CA LYS A 706 1.31 30.81 2.54
C LYS A 706 2.32 31.95 2.50
N PHE A 707 3.05 32.09 1.40
CA PHE A 707 4.01 33.18 1.21
C PHE A 707 3.33 34.55 1.15
N LYS A 708 2.23 34.69 0.41
CA LYS A 708 1.45 35.95 0.38
C LYS A 708 0.96 36.35 1.77
N LEU A 709 0.51 35.38 2.58
CA LEU A 709 0.05 35.63 3.95
C LEU A 709 1.19 36.07 4.88
N ILE A 710 2.35 35.43 4.81
CA ILE A 710 3.53 35.81 5.60
C ILE A 710 4.01 37.21 5.19
N LYS A 711 4.00 37.53 3.88
CA LYS A 711 4.31 38.88 3.39
C LYS A 711 3.33 39.92 3.95
N CYS A 712 2.03 39.64 3.96
CA CYS A 712 1.04 40.53 4.59
C CYS A 712 1.33 40.76 6.08
N LEU A 713 1.67 39.72 6.84
CA LEU A 713 2.02 39.83 8.26
C LEU A 713 3.27 40.69 8.49
N VAL A 714 4.31 40.51 7.68
CA VAL A 714 5.56 41.29 7.77
C VAL A 714 5.32 42.75 7.39
N THR A 715 4.57 43.03 6.31
CA THR A 715 4.22 44.40 5.91
C THR A 715 3.37 45.10 6.97
N PHE A 716 2.42 44.39 7.59
CA PHE A 716 1.61 44.93 8.68
C PHE A 716 2.46 45.28 9.92
N GLY A 717 3.36 44.38 10.33
CA GLY A 717 4.28 44.64 11.44
C GLY A 717 5.15 45.90 11.22
N LYS A 718 5.62 46.13 9.97
CA LYS A 718 6.32 47.37 9.62
C LYS A 718 5.43 48.62 9.77
N GLN A 719 4.17 48.57 9.35
CA GLN A 719 3.25 49.71 9.42
C GLN A 719 2.84 50.06 10.86
N MET A 720 2.62 49.06 11.72
CA MET A 720 2.34 49.27 13.14
C MET A 720 3.47 50.04 13.84
N ARG A 721 4.72 49.69 13.51
CA ARG A 721 5.92 50.38 14.03
C ARG A 721 6.04 51.81 13.51
N ILE A 722 5.81 52.04 12.21
CA ILE A 722 5.81 53.39 11.61
C ILE A 722 4.77 54.29 12.29
N ARG A 723 3.59 53.76 12.63
CA ARG A 723 2.50 54.51 13.30
C ARG A 723 2.59 54.56 14.83
N ARG A 724 3.65 53.99 15.45
CA ARG A 724 3.87 53.95 16.91
C ARG A 724 2.67 53.40 17.71
N ILE A 725 2.01 52.37 17.19
CA ILE A 725 0.92 51.68 17.91
C ILE A 725 1.55 50.66 18.86
N ASP A 726 1.33 50.81 20.16
CA ASP A 726 1.93 49.97 21.20
C ASP A 726 1.21 48.62 21.31
N TYR A 727 1.94 47.53 21.57
CA TYR A 727 1.41 46.15 21.58
C TYR A 727 0.43 45.86 22.74
N ASN A 728 0.28 46.81 23.67
CA ASN A 728 -0.55 46.68 24.86
C ASN A 728 -1.91 47.38 24.74
N ASP A 729 -2.23 48.01 23.61
CA ASP A 729 -3.50 48.71 23.43
C ASP A 729 -4.62 47.75 22.98
N THR A 730 -5.13 46.98 23.93
CA THR A 730 -6.12 45.90 23.71
C THR A 730 -7.48 46.36 23.19
N GLU A 731 -7.76 47.67 23.17
CA GLU A 731 -9.03 48.22 22.66
C GLU A 731 -8.99 48.56 21.16
N SER A 732 -7.80 48.51 20.53
CA SER A 732 -7.68 48.77 19.09
C SER A 732 -8.28 47.62 18.27
N ILE A 733 -9.32 47.93 17.49
CA ILE A 733 -9.94 47.00 16.53
C ILE A 733 -8.89 46.38 15.59
N ALA A 734 -7.84 47.14 15.23
CA ALA A 734 -6.75 46.65 14.39
C ALA A 734 -5.91 45.57 15.11
N TYR A 735 -5.62 45.76 16.40
CA TYR A 735 -4.89 44.79 17.22
C TYR A 735 -5.69 43.49 17.40
N GLN A 736 -6.98 43.61 17.73
CA GLN A 736 -7.89 42.48 17.92
C GLN A 736 -8.07 41.67 16.62
N THR A 737 -8.19 42.35 15.48
CA THR A 737 -8.30 41.71 14.16
C THR A 737 -7.01 40.93 13.82
N CYS A 738 -5.85 41.44 14.21
CA CYS A 738 -4.56 40.78 13.95
C CYS A 738 -4.31 39.58 14.88
N GLN A 739 -4.65 39.67 16.16
CA GLN A 739 -4.66 38.53 17.09
C GLN A 739 -5.56 37.40 16.55
N ASN A 740 -6.74 37.75 16.04
CA ASN A 740 -7.66 36.77 15.45
C ASN A 740 -7.09 36.12 14.18
N LEU A 741 -6.50 36.91 13.26
CA LEU A 741 -5.86 36.39 12.05
C LEU A 741 -4.72 35.42 12.40
N PHE A 742 -3.92 35.78 13.41
CA PHE A 742 -2.78 34.99 13.88
C PHE A 742 -3.20 33.67 14.54
N GLN A 743 -4.23 33.71 15.39
CA GLN A 743 -4.83 32.52 15.98
C GLN A 743 -5.47 31.62 14.91
N LEU A 744 -6.08 32.20 13.87
CA LEU A 744 -6.64 31.44 12.75
C LEU A 744 -5.55 30.67 11.98
N ILE A 745 -4.43 31.33 11.70
CA ILE A 745 -3.27 30.77 10.98
C ILE A 745 -2.62 29.64 11.79
N LEU A 746 -2.43 29.84 13.10
CA LEU A 746 -1.85 28.83 14.00
C LEU A 746 -2.77 27.62 14.23
N LYS A 747 -4.08 27.84 14.42
CA LYS A 747 -5.06 26.78 14.71
C LYS A 747 -5.28 25.83 13.53
N LYS A 748 -5.08 26.30 12.30
CA LYS A 748 -5.35 25.52 11.06
C LYS A 748 -4.11 24.82 10.48
N LYS A 749 -2.97 24.83 11.18
CA LYS A 749 -1.70 24.20 10.73
C LYS A 749 -1.37 24.52 9.26
N PHE A 750 -1.70 25.74 8.80
CA PHE A 750 -1.50 26.20 7.43
C PHE A 750 -2.15 25.36 6.32
N VAL A 751 -3.33 24.77 6.51
CA VAL A 751 -4.18 24.31 5.37
C VAL A 751 -5.32 25.31 5.21
N ILE A 752 -5.34 26.03 4.09
CA ILE A 752 -6.26 27.15 3.85
C ILE A 752 -7.09 26.83 2.61
N SER A 753 -8.39 26.59 2.79
CA SER A 753 -9.31 26.38 1.67
C SER A 753 -9.46 27.65 0.82
N ASN A 754 -10.02 27.56 -0.40
CA ASN A 754 -10.28 28.75 -1.23
C ASN A 754 -11.18 29.76 -0.52
N THR A 755 -12.16 29.26 0.23
CA THR A 755 -13.08 30.04 1.07
C THR A 755 -12.34 30.72 2.22
N ASP A 756 -11.47 30.01 2.94
CA ASP A 756 -10.69 30.59 4.03
C ASP A 756 -9.68 31.65 3.50
N TYR A 757 -9.10 31.43 2.31
CA TYR A 757 -8.21 32.41 1.68
C TYR A 757 -8.95 33.67 1.27
N GLN A 758 -10.16 33.54 0.70
CA GLN A 758 -11.02 34.68 0.39
C GLN A 758 -11.41 35.43 1.66
N GLU A 759 -11.75 34.72 2.74
CA GLU A 759 -12.10 35.33 4.02
C GLU A 759 -10.91 36.09 4.65
N ILE A 760 -9.72 35.47 4.66
CA ILE A 760 -8.49 36.11 5.15
C ILE A 760 -8.10 37.32 4.28
N MET A 761 -8.23 37.23 2.95
CA MET A 761 -7.97 38.35 2.05
C MET A 761 -9.02 39.46 2.21
N THR A 762 -10.28 39.12 2.46
CA THR A 762 -11.33 40.10 2.76
C THR A 762 -11.05 40.80 4.08
N TYR A 763 -10.57 40.11 5.12
CA TYR A 763 -10.11 40.74 6.37
C TYR A 763 -8.85 41.60 6.17
N ALA A 764 -7.90 41.14 5.35
CA ALA A 764 -6.70 41.92 5.01
C ALA A 764 -7.02 43.16 4.17
N LEU A 765 -8.06 43.10 3.32
CA LEU A 765 -8.56 44.23 2.54
C LEU A 765 -9.47 45.16 3.36
N SER A 766 -10.24 44.63 4.32
CA SER A 766 -11.06 45.43 5.25
C SER A 766 -10.20 46.20 6.24
N LEU A 767 -8.99 45.72 6.50
CA LEU A 767 -7.94 46.46 7.20
C LEU A 767 -7.39 47.64 6.39
N ARG A 768 -7.97 48.02 5.23
CA ARG A 768 -7.60 49.17 4.36
C ARG A 768 -6.78 50.23 5.13
N PHE A 769 -5.47 50.07 5.02
CA PHE A 769 -4.44 51.03 5.40
C PHE A 769 -4.05 51.81 4.15
#